data_AF-A0A1Y4F3N6-F1
#
_entry.id   AF-A0A1Y4F3N6-F1
#
_cell.length_a   1.000
_cell.length_b   1.000
_cell.length_c   1.000
_cell.angle_alpha   90.00
_cell.angle_beta   90.00
_cell.angle_gamma   90.00
#
_symmetry.space_group_name_H-M   'P 1'
#
loop_
_entity.id
_entity.type
_entity.pdbx_description
1 polymer ?
#
loop_
_entity_poly.entity_id
_entity_poly.type
_entity_poly.pdbx_seq_one_letter_code
_entity_poly.pdbx_strand_id
1 'polypeptide(L)'
;MTGDEIMGEKGALLKERYRLETQIQEGGFGTAWLARDEMLNISVAVKEYSSTDPKSKEKFLKEARNLARFTQEAGIVNVRDYLEENGAVYLVMEYLEGQDLKSYIEENGTLSFERAAQLLCPVMDTLIKLHGEGILHRDISPDNIRVLPDGSMKLLDFGSAIDMEQREGKTVTVTVKKGYAPYEQYMDKSLQGPWTDVYALCATIYQCITGRTPMDSLQRSFRDELEPPSRLGGEISPYQEEVLMKGLAVRADHRIRTVEELQQRLFQESPRPTESEKPKVTVSRKRRAQRKPPKYRRKKTTIAAVLLGVIGGIILFSAAGISYFQNPYRIEDSDWIELSEETVTEKMVKRIGRDKEVRGMLLNKCVLNNETLELFTELDSVTEIRLNNCTGFTSLEPLSKMENLEYIDFSQIENFDGNQYFSGDFSGIKELAVTSTDLGNGTSFLKNFPGLTRLYMGNCKGVEDLEFLGGMKELTRLSFSNMELDGVKADPLSDCTKLEVVNYSKTGLSDLSWTASCKNLRELQADQCQIVDLSPLEACKGLTTLSLSGNQISDISSLRGLSELLTVDLSQNAISDITGMEGKTKLQDFDISENQVADLSPLKDSAGLHILDVKKNKLTEIGTVENFPKLLNLYADQNEIADLTPINGCKDLAYLGISENQISSLDACRGLIELKMLFAGNNQISSIDPLEGCTNLTNLELQNNQIRDLSALGNQFQELVHLNISHNRAADLSPLADCVKLSVLVGDHNEITSLEGLENKSSLKAVVLNDNQIRETDPLGSSFNQLVYLDLGNNQVSDISPLSNLTMGKAVLLLENNQIKEIQSLPSHIEYQALILYGNPIVELSALEAFEKVNSIWDILYFSYQAGQDYTLVGNSGYKENLYIVDAPVEQQAALQRQIKESRSRFSSDPNFVTAQEADANMEAYRKELLKTWNGEREDEK
;
A
#
# COMPACT_ATOMS: atom_id res chain seq x y z
N MET A 1 14.94 -57.66 -17.81
CA MET A 1 16.14 -56.82 -18.00
C MET A 1 16.25 -55.93 -16.76
N THR A 2 17.34 -55.20 -16.56
CA THR A 2 17.55 -54.36 -15.36
C THR A 2 16.59 -53.17 -15.36
N GLY A 3 15.72 -53.10 -14.36
CA GLY A 3 14.75 -52.03 -14.19
C GLY A 3 15.30 -50.90 -13.32
N ASP A 4 16.27 -50.16 -13.85
CA ASP A 4 16.56 -48.80 -13.40
C ASP A 4 15.76 -47.86 -14.32
N GLU A 5 14.45 -47.73 -14.08
CA GLU A 5 13.62 -46.75 -14.79
C GLU A 5 13.97 -45.35 -14.29
N ILE A 6 14.38 -44.48 -15.21
CA ILE A 6 14.94 -43.17 -14.86
C ILE A 6 13.79 -42.24 -14.42
N MET A 7 13.99 -41.60 -13.26
CA MET A 7 13.00 -40.73 -12.62
C MET A 7 12.83 -39.43 -13.41
N GLY A 8 11.60 -38.92 -13.52
CA GLY A 8 11.33 -37.66 -14.19
C GLY A 8 11.74 -37.64 -15.67
N GLU A 9 11.51 -38.73 -16.42
CA GLU A 9 11.79 -38.78 -17.86
C GLU A 9 10.52 -38.87 -18.73
N LYS A 10 10.63 -38.28 -19.93
CA LYS A 10 9.61 -38.29 -21.00
C LYS A 10 9.24 -39.72 -21.39
N GLY A 11 7.99 -40.10 -21.11
CA GLY A 11 7.40 -41.41 -21.41
C GLY A 11 7.00 -42.22 -20.17
N ALA A 12 7.47 -41.84 -18.97
CA ALA A 12 7.13 -42.49 -17.71
C ALA A 12 5.62 -42.51 -17.45
N LEU A 13 5.11 -43.56 -16.79
CA LEU A 13 3.67 -43.78 -16.54
C LEU A 13 3.40 -43.86 -15.03
N LEU A 14 2.89 -42.78 -14.45
CA LEU A 14 2.55 -42.71 -13.03
C LEU A 14 1.20 -43.39 -12.77
N LYS A 15 1.12 -44.20 -11.70
CA LYS A 15 -0.07 -44.97 -11.26
C LYS A 15 -0.82 -45.71 -12.37
N GLU A 16 -0.09 -46.25 -13.34
CA GLU A 16 -0.64 -46.95 -14.53
C GLU A 16 -1.65 -46.10 -15.34
N ARG A 17 -1.64 -44.76 -15.19
CA ARG A 17 -2.68 -43.86 -15.72
C ARG A 17 -2.13 -42.58 -16.37
N TYR A 18 -1.10 -41.96 -15.81
CA TYR A 18 -0.64 -40.64 -16.25
C TYR A 18 0.72 -40.73 -16.94
N ARG A 19 0.73 -40.63 -18.28
CA ARG A 19 1.97 -40.69 -19.08
C ARG A 19 2.58 -39.31 -19.23
N LEU A 20 3.79 -39.09 -18.72
CA LEU A 20 4.53 -37.84 -18.90
C LEU A 20 4.93 -37.70 -20.38
N GLU A 21 4.46 -36.64 -21.06
CA GLU A 21 4.69 -36.42 -22.48
C GLU A 21 5.80 -35.41 -22.76
N THR A 22 5.83 -34.24 -22.10
CA THR A 22 6.84 -33.18 -22.33
C THR A 22 7.00 -32.30 -21.09
N GLN A 23 8.22 -31.94 -20.72
CA GLN A 23 8.49 -30.98 -19.64
C GLN A 23 8.04 -29.57 -20.08
N ILE A 24 7.24 -28.90 -19.26
CA ILE A 24 6.75 -27.52 -19.49
C ILE A 24 7.65 -26.51 -18.79
N GLN A 25 8.10 -26.81 -17.57
CA GLN A 25 8.81 -25.87 -16.71
C GLN A 25 9.77 -26.59 -15.75
N GLU A 26 10.84 -25.91 -15.36
CA GLU A 26 11.80 -26.34 -14.34
C GLU A 26 12.02 -25.16 -13.38
N GLY A 27 11.98 -25.40 -12.06
CA GLY A 27 12.06 -24.32 -11.08
C GLY A 27 12.33 -24.78 -9.65
N GLY A 28 12.61 -23.82 -8.77
CA GLY A 28 13.12 -24.07 -7.40
C GLY A 28 12.17 -24.81 -6.43
N PHE A 29 10.95 -25.14 -6.86
CA PHE A 29 9.96 -25.89 -6.07
C PHE A 29 9.46 -27.18 -6.76
N GLY A 30 9.97 -27.53 -7.95
CA GLY A 30 9.59 -28.76 -8.66
C GLY A 30 9.67 -28.67 -10.18
N THR A 31 9.40 -29.79 -10.85
CA THR A 31 9.36 -29.90 -12.32
C THR A 31 7.93 -30.02 -12.79
N ALA A 32 7.53 -29.27 -13.82
CA ALA A 32 6.18 -29.33 -14.38
C ALA A 32 6.15 -30.06 -15.73
N TRP A 33 5.24 -31.02 -15.88
CA TRP A 33 5.08 -31.87 -17.06
C TRP A 33 3.70 -31.71 -17.69
N LEU A 34 3.65 -31.65 -19.02
CA LEU A 34 2.48 -32.05 -19.80
C LEU A 34 2.43 -33.58 -19.78
N ALA A 35 1.29 -34.12 -19.39
CA ALA A 35 1.02 -35.55 -19.35
C ALA A 35 -0.35 -35.88 -19.93
N ARG A 36 -0.57 -37.15 -20.25
CA ARG A 36 -1.85 -37.68 -20.72
C ARG A 36 -2.43 -38.63 -19.69
N ASP A 37 -3.68 -38.40 -19.29
CA ASP A 37 -4.49 -39.39 -18.59
C ASP A 37 -4.93 -40.45 -19.62
N GLU A 38 -4.36 -41.64 -19.57
CA GLU A 38 -4.64 -42.71 -20.54
C GLU A 38 -6.04 -43.34 -20.35
N MET A 39 -6.69 -43.12 -19.19
CA MET A 39 -8.05 -43.61 -18.92
C MET A 39 -9.12 -42.63 -19.40
N LEU A 40 -8.91 -41.32 -19.17
CA LEU A 40 -9.81 -40.26 -19.63
C LEU A 40 -9.47 -39.75 -21.05
N ASN A 41 -8.28 -40.07 -21.55
CA ASN A 41 -7.71 -39.63 -22.84
C ASN A 41 -7.59 -38.10 -22.99
N ILE A 42 -7.33 -37.40 -21.89
CA ILE A 42 -7.19 -35.93 -21.83
C ILE A 42 -5.77 -35.50 -21.41
N SER A 43 -5.40 -34.28 -21.80
CA SER A 43 -4.19 -33.60 -21.33
C SER A 43 -4.35 -33.14 -19.87
N VAL A 44 -3.28 -33.31 -19.09
CA VAL A 44 -3.15 -32.89 -17.68
C VAL A 44 -1.79 -32.23 -17.47
N ALA A 45 -1.69 -31.32 -16.50
CA ALA A 45 -0.41 -30.84 -15.99
C ALA A 45 -0.03 -31.66 -14.76
N VAL A 46 1.26 -31.95 -14.56
CA VAL A 46 1.78 -32.67 -13.38
C VAL A 46 2.96 -31.92 -12.79
N LYS A 47 2.81 -31.41 -11.56
CA LYS A 47 3.87 -30.76 -10.78
C LYS A 47 4.53 -31.82 -9.89
N GLU A 48 5.79 -32.14 -10.18
CA GLU A 48 6.60 -33.17 -9.52
C GLU A 48 7.45 -32.58 -8.38
N TYR A 49 7.44 -33.25 -7.23
CA TYR A 49 8.17 -32.87 -6.03
C TYR A 49 9.00 -34.04 -5.48
N SER A 50 10.32 -33.90 -5.53
CA SER A 50 11.30 -34.98 -5.26
C SER A 50 12.30 -34.70 -4.12
N SER A 51 12.09 -33.62 -3.34
CA SER A 51 13.00 -33.25 -2.24
C SER A 51 12.90 -34.19 -1.04
N THR A 52 14.01 -34.35 -0.33
CA THR A 52 14.11 -35.12 0.92
C THR A 52 13.83 -34.31 2.19
N ASP A 53 13.62 -32.99 2.11
CA ASP A 53 13.25 -32.16 3.27
C ASP A 53 11.77 -32.36 3.67
N PRO A 54 11.49 -32.84 4.90
CA PRO A 54 10.12 -33.01 5.38
C PRO A 54 9.32 -31.70 5.44
N LYS A 55 9.95 -30.55 5.75
CA LYS A 55 9.24 -29.27 5.87
C LYS A 55 8.73 -28.78 4.52
N SER A 56 9.56 -28.88 3.50
CA SER A 56 9.19 -28.45 2.15
C SER A 56 8.21 -29.43 1.48
N LYS A 57 8.26 -30.73 1.81
CA LYS A 57 7.18 -31.69 1.47
C LYS A 57 5.86 -31.35 2.18
N GLU A 58 5.89 -30.93 3.44
CA GLU A 58 4.71 -30.45 4.17
C GLU A 58 4.14 -29.17 3.54
N LYS A 59 5.00 -28.26 3.07
CA LYS A 59 4.59 -27.05 2.33
C LYS A 59 3.88 -27.40 1.00
N PHE A 60 4.45 -28.31 0.20
CA PHE A 60 3.85 -28.79 -1.05
C PHE A 60 2.50 -29.50 -0.81
N LEU A 61 2.40 -30.29 0.27
CA LEU A 61 1.13 -30.89 0.71
C LEU A 61 0.08 -29.85 1.13
N LYS A 62 0.51 -28.71 1.67
CA LYS A 62 -0.40 -27.60 2.00
C LYS A 62 -0.86 -26.84 0.76
N GLU A 63 0.05 -26.55 -0.17
CA GLU A 63 -0.27 -25.99 -1.50
C GLU A 63 -1.33 -26.82 -2.22
N ALA A 64 -1.12 -28.14 -2.34
CA ALA A 64 -2.05 -29.08 -2.95
C ALA A 64 -3.42 -29.11 -2.26
N ARG A 65 -3.47 -29.04 -0.91
CA ARG A 65 -4.72 -28.97 -0.15
C ARG A 65 -5.46 -27.67 -0.37
N ASN A 66 -4.75 -26.53 -0.35
CA ASN A 66 -5.37 -25.22 -0.59
C ASN A 66 -5.97 -25.17 -2.00
N LEU A 67 -5.21 -25.52 -3.04
CA LEU A 67 -5.71 -25.63 -4.41
C LEU A 67 -6.95 -26.54 -4.53
N ALA A 68 -6.97 -27.68 -3.83
CA ALA A 68 -8.11 -28.60 -3.86
C ALA A 68 -9.42 -28.00 -3.31
N ARG A 69 -9.35 -27.09 -2.31
CA ARG A 69 -10.53 -26.41 -1.74
C ARG A 69 -11.23 -25.52 -2.77
N PHE A 70 -10.48 -24.86 -3.65
CA PHE A 70 -10.99 -23.85 -4.58
C PHE A 70 -11.23 -24.40 -6.00
N THR A 71 -11.36 -25.73 -6.16
CA THR A 71 -11.62 -26.42 -7.46
C THR A 71 -12.97 -26.12 -8.13
N GLN A 72 -13.75 -25.18 -7.59
CA GLN A 72 -14.97 -24.64 -8.21
C GLN A 72 -14.78 -23.19 -8.72
N GLU A 73 -13.65 -22.55 -8.40
CA GLU A 73 -13.41 -21.15 -8.74
C GLU A 73 -12.91 -20.98 -10.17
N ALA A 74 -13.47 -19.97 -10.86
CA ALA A 74 -13.16 -19.74 -12.27
C ALA A 74 -11.73 -19.19 -12.48
N GLY A 75 -11.20 -18.43 -11.50
CA GLY A 75 -9.91 -17.75 -11.57
C GLY A 75 -8.69 -18.54 -11.09
N ILE A 76 -8.80 -19.85 -10.83
CA ILE A 76 -7.71 -20.71 -10.32
C ILE A 76 -7.50 -21.94 -11.21
N VAL A 77 -6.32 -22.57 -11.19
CA VAL A 77 -6.09 -23.89 -11.80
C VAL A 77 -6.70 -25.03 -10.96
N ASN A 78 -7.47 -25.90 -11.60
CA ASN A 78 -8.09 -27.04 -10.91
C ASN A 78 -7.10 -28.21 -10.69
N VAL A 79 -6.98 -28.66 -9.44
CA VAL A 79 -6.38 -29.97 -9.10
C VAL A 79 -7.34 -31.10 -9.48
N ARG A 80 -6.78 -32.18 -10.03
CA ARG A 80 -7.50 -33.39 -10.50
C ARG A 80 -7.14 -34.66 -9.74
N ASP A 81 -5.89 -34.80 -9.28
CA ASP A 81 -5.43 -35.99 -8.55
C ASP A 81 -4.15 -35.68 -7.73
N TYR A 82 -3.86 -36.51 -6.73
CA TYR A 82 -2.63 -36.46 -5.91
C TYR A 82 -2.01 -37.85 -5.87
N LEU A 83 -0.75 -37.97 -6.31
CA LEU A 83 -0.05 -39.26 -6.40
C LEU A 83 1.22 -39.23 -5.54
N GLU A 84 1.52 -40.35 -4.88
CA GLU A 84 2.79 -40.58 -4.21
C GLU A 84 3.39 -41.90 -4.72
N GLU A 85 4.56 -41.83 -5.34
CA GLU A 85 5.17 -42.91 -6.13
C GLU A 85 6.70 -42.82 -6.02
N ASN A 86 7.37 -43.95 -5.78
CA ASN A 86 8.83 -44.08 -5.79
C ASN A 86 9.62 -43.06 -4.91
N GLY A 87 8.97 -42.46 -3.91
CA GLY A 87 9.53 -41.46 -3.00
C GLY A 87 9.23 -40.00 -3.37
N ALA A 88 8.78 -39.76 -4.60
CA ALA A 88 8.33 -38.46 -5.08
C ALA A 88 6.81 -38.28 -4.90
N VAL A 89 6.36 -37.03 -4.96
CA VAL A 89 4.96 -36.61 -4.88
C VAL A 89 4.60 -35.85 -6.15
N TYR A 90 3.39 -36.08 -6.66
CA TYR A 90 2.91 -35.52 -7.92
C TYR A 90 1.54 -34.90 -7.73
N LEU A 91 1.41 -33.61 -8.05
CA LEU A 91 0.12 -32.91 -8.09
C LEU A 91 -0.37 -32.88 -9.54
N VAL A 92 -1.47 -33.57 -9.82
CA VAL A 92 -2.09 -33.60 -11.15
C VAL A 92 -3.15 -32.51 -11.23
N MET A 93 -3.06 -31.67 -12.25
CA MET A 93 -3.89 -30.49 -12.46
C MET A 93 -4.47 -30.48 -13.87
N GLU A 94 -5.42 -29.59 -14.14
CA GLU A 94 -5.84 -29.31 -15.51
C GLU A 94 -4.71 -28.70 -16.34
N TYR A 95 -4.57 -29.17 -17.59
CA TYR A 95 -3.69 -28.51 -18.54
C TYR A 95 -4.41 -27.32 -19.16
N LEU A 96 -3.88 -26.12 -18.92
CA LEU A 96 -4.38 -24.87 -19.49
C LEU A 96 -3.63 -24.59 -20.80
N GLU A 97 -4.31 -24.74 -21.95
CA GLU A 97 -3.69 -24.62 -23.29
C GLU A 97 -3.28 -23.18 -23.68
N GLY A 98 -3.62 -22.19 -22.84
CA GLY A 98 -3.23 -20.78 -23.01
C GLY A 98 -1.78 -20.46 -22.63
N GLN A 99 -1.37 -19.21 -22.85
CA GLN A 99 -0.08 -18.67 -22.43
C GLN A 99 -0.21 -17.84 -21.15
N ASP A 100 0.90 -17.54 -20.46
CA ASP A 100 0.90 -16.62 -19.32
C ASP A 100 0.57 -15.18 -19.73
N LEU A 101 0.02 -14.41 -18.79
CA LEU A 101 -0.47 -13.05 -19.00
C LEU A 101 0.65 -12.09 -19.39
N LYS A 102 1.87 -12.33 -18.90
CA LYS A 102 3.05 -11.55 -19.30
C LYS A 102 3.37 -11.75 -20.78
N SER A 103 3.55 -13.00 -21.22
CA SER A 103 3.77 -13.32 -22.64
C SER A 103 2.62 -12.82 -23.52
N TYR A 104 1.37 -12.90 -23.02
CA TYR A 104 0.20 -12.34 -23.70
C TYR A 104 0.31 -10.82 -23.92
N ILE A 105 0.71 -10.04 -22.91
CA ILE A 105 0.92 -8.59 -23.02
C ILE A 105 2.11 -8.27 -23.94
N GLU A 106 3.20 -9.04 -23.86
CA GLU A 106 4.39 -8.88 -24.71
C GLU A 106 4.08 -9.17 -26.21
N GLU A 107 3.19 -10.11 -26.51
CA GLU A 107 2.76 -10.42 -27.88
C GLU A 107 1.63 -9.51 -28.43
N ASN A 108 0.65 -9.15 -27.59
CA ASN A 108 -0.61 -8.52 -28.04
C ASN A 108 -0.71 -7.03 -27.70
N GLY A 109 0.22 -6.51 -26.88
CA GLY A 109 0.20 -5.13 -26.37
C GLY A 109 -0.64 -4.96 -25.11
N THR A 110 -0.85 -3.69 -24.72
CA THR A 110 -1.60 -3.33 -23.52
C THR A 110 -3.11 -3.50 -23.67
N LEU A 111 -3.78 -3.75 -22.55
CA LEU A 111 -5.23 -3.78 -22.43
C LEU A 111 -5.77 -2.41 -21.99
N SER A 112 -7.01 -2.05 -22.35
CA SER A 112 -7.70 -0.96 -21.66
C SER A 112 -7.95 -1.34 -20.20
N PHE A 113 -8.14 -0.34 -19.33
CA PHE A 113 -8.42 -0.60 -17.92
C PHE A 113 -9.66 -1.47 -17.70
N GLU A 114 -10.75 -1.20 -18.41
CA GLU A 114 -11.98 -1.98 -18.30
C GLU A 114 -11.73 -3.44 -18.69
N ARG A 115 -10.95 -3.68 -19.75
CA ARG A 115 -10.66 -5.03 -20.22
C ARG A 115 -9.72 -5.78 -19.27
N ALA A 116 -8.71 -5.10 -18.72
CA ALA A 116 -7.81 -5.67 -17.72
C ALA A 116 -8.56 -6.04 -16.43
N ALA A 117 -9.37 -5.12 -15.90
CA ALA A 117 -10.15 -5.33 -14.68
C ALA A 117 -11.21 -6.44 -14.86
N GLN A 118 -11.96 -6.43 -15.98
CA GLN A 118 -12.94 -7.49 -16.29
C GLN A 118 -12.30 -8.87 -16.39
N LEU A 119 -11.16 -9.00 -17.09
CA LEU A 119 -10.51 -10.31 -17.26
C LEU A 119 -9.85 -10.84 -15.99
N LEU A 120 -9.39 -9.95 -15.11
CA LEU A 120 -8.88 -10.32 -13.79
C LEU A 120 -10.00 -10.54 -12.76
N CYS A 121 -11.26 -10.20 -13.05
CA CYS A 121 -12.37 -10.34 -12.10
C CYS A 121 -12.50 -11.76 -11.50
N PRO A 122 -12.46 -12.87 -12.27
CA PRO A 122 -12.47 -14.22 -11.71
C PRO A 122 -11.33 -14.50 -10.73
N VAL A 123 -10.16 -13.85 -10.91
CA VAL A 123 -9.02 -13.93 -10.00
C VAL A 123 -9.30 -13.11 -8.74
N MET A 124 -9.94 -11.94 -8.85
CA MET A 124 -10.40 -11.14 -7.70
C MET A 124 -11.43 -11.91 -6.87
N ASP A 125 -12.41 -12.54 -7.50
CA ASP A 125 -13.45 -13.36 -6.85
C ASP A 125 -12.83 -14.54 -6.08
N THR A 126 -11.85 -15.21 -6.69
CA THR A 126 -11.05 -16.28 -6.07
C THR A 126 -10.30 -15.77 -4.83
N LEU A 127 -9.71 -14.58 -4.91
CA LEU A 127 -8.94 -13.98 -3.81
C LEU A 127 -9.83 -13.52 -2.65
N ILE A 128 -11.02 -12.99 -2.92
CA ILE A 128 -12.00 -12.62 -1.88
C ILE A 128 -12.35 -13.85 -1.03
N LYS A 129 -12.59 -15.00 -1.67
CA LYS A 129 -12.91 -16.27 -0.98
C LYS A 129 -11.71 -16.83 -0.21
N LEU A 130 -10.50 -16.76 -0.78
CA LEU A 130 -9.26 -17.10 -0.06
C LEU A 130 -9.08 -16.26 1.20
N HIS A 131 -9.33 -14.95 1.12
CA HIS A 131 -9.21 -14.02 2.24
C HIS A 131 -10.26 -14.27 3.32
N GLY A 132 -11.50 -14.60 2.95
CA GLY A 132 -12.54 -15.05 3.88
C GLY A 132 -12.15 -16.34 4.61
N GLU A 133 -11.56 -17.29 3.88
CA GLU A 133 -10.99 -18.55 4.39
C GLU A 133 -9.67 -18.40 5.16
N GLY A 134 -9.29 -17.18 5.52
CA GLY A 134 -8.09 -16.91 6.31
C GLY A 134 -6.77 -17.13 5.56
N ILE A 135 -6.77 -17.32 4.24
CA ILE A 135 -5.59 -17.65 3.44
C ILE A 135 -5.12 -16.44 2.61
N LEU A 136 -3.83 -16.11 2.67
CA LEU A 136 -3.20 -15.13 1.77
C LEU A 136 -2.41 -15.83 0.66
N HIS A 137 -2.45 -15.30 -0.57
CA HIS A 137 -1.81 -15.88 -1.75
C HIS A 137 -0.32 -15.54 -1.86
N ARG A 138 0.02 -14.26 -1.74
CA ARG A 138 1.39 -13.68 -1.62
C ARG A 138 2.30 -13.79 -2.85
N ASP A 139 1.86 -14.40 -3.94
CA ASP A 139 2.59 -14.43 -5.24
C ASP A 139 1.65 -14.23 -6.46
N ILE A 140 0.78 -13.22 -6.40
CA ILE A 140 -0.06 -12.83 -7.57
C ILE A 140 0.81 -12.04 -8.54
N SER A 141 0.85 -12.44 -9.81
CA SER A 141 1.64 -11.76 -10.85
C SER A 141 1.34 -12.31 -12.25
N PRO A 142 1.62 -11.56 -13.34
CA PRO A 142 1.38 -11.99 -14.71
C PRO A 142 2.05 -13.31 -15.15
N ASP A 143 3.26 -13.67 -14.70
CA ASP A 143 3.84 -14.99 -15.05
C ASP A 143 3.09 -16.15 -14.36
N ASN A 144 2.32 -15.88 -13.29
CA ASN A 144 1.56 -16.87 -12.52
C ASN A 144 0.07 -16.94 -12.95
N ILE A 145 -0.35 -16.15 -13.95
CA ILE A 145 -1.73 -16.11 -14.46
C ILE A 145 -1.71 -16.54 -15.93
N ARG A 146 -2.52 -17.52 -16.35
CA ARG A 146 -2.68 -17.91 -17.75
C ARG A 146 -3.94 -17.33 -18.40
N VAL A 147 -3.78 -16.82 -19.62
CA VAL A 147 -4.83 -16.34 -20.52
C VAL A 147 -5.20 -17.46 -21.49
N LEU A 148 -6.44 -17.92 -21.42
CA LEU A 148 -6.93 -19.05 -22.23
C LEU A 148 -7.40 -18.61 -23.63
N PRO A 149 -7.59 -19.55 -24.58
CA PRO A 149 -8.05 -19.22 -25.94
C PRO A 149 -9.44 -18.57 -26.05
N ASP A 150 -10.26 -18.61 -24.98
CA ASP A 150 -11.53 -17.88 -24.87
C ASP A 150 -11.38 -16.47 -24.26
N GLY A 151 -10.15 -16.12 -23.83
CA GLY A 151 -9.78 -14.86 -23.18
C GLY A 151 -9.91 -14.86 -21.66
N SER A 152 -10.36 -15.93 -21.02
CA SER A 152 -10.43 -16.02 -19.55
C SER A 152 -9.04 -16.14 -18.89
N MET A 153 -8.94 -15.75 -17.61
CA MET A 153 -7.67 -15.77 -16.85
C MET A 153 -7.73 -16.69 -15.63
N LYS A 154 -6.66 -17.48 -15.40
CA LYS A 154 -6.53 -18.42 -14.26
C LYS A 154 -5.15 -18.34 -13.57
N LEU A 155 -5.16 -18.26 -12.24
CA LEU A 155 -3.99 -18.23 -11.35
C LEU A 155 -3.43 -19.65 -11.09
N LEU A 156 -2.11 -19.81 -11.12
CA LEU A 156 -1.44 -21.12 -11.20
C LEU A 156 -0.78 -21.64 -9.90
N ASP A 157 -0.13 -20.80 -9.10
CA ASP A 157 0.83 -21.27 -8.08
C ASP A 157 0.56 -20.71 -6.68
N PHE A 158 0.31 -21.62 -5.73
CA PHE A 158 -0.02 -21.35 -4.33
C PHE A 158 1.17 -21.60 -3.38
N GLY A 159 2.37 -21.85 -3.92
CA GLY A 159 3.57 -22.23 -3.17
C GLY A 159 4.07 -21.19 -2.15
N SER A 160 3.51 -19.97 -2.11
CA SER A 160 3.80 -18.93 -1.11
C SER A 160 2.67 -18.67 -0.10
N ALA A 161 1.55 -19.39 -0.22
CA ALA A 161 0.34 -19.13 0.56
C ALA A 161 0.46 -19.51 2.05
N ILE A 162 -0.24 -18.76 2.92
CA ILE A 162 -0.23 -18.94 4.38
C ILE A 162 -1.61 -18.73 4.99
N ASP A 163 -1.83 -19.24 6.20
CA ASP A 163 -3.03 -18.93 6.99
C ASP A 163 -2.72 -17.72 7.89
N MET A 164 -3.67 -16.79 8.03
CA MET A 164 -3.51 -15.55 8.77
C MET A 164 -3.39 -15.79 10.29
N GLU A 165 -4.11 -16.78 10.83
CA GLU A 165 -4.12 -17.09 12.27
C GLU A 165 -2.78 -17.65 12.80
N GLN A 166 -2.00 -18.36 11.97
CA GLN A 166 -0.82 -19.12 12.43
C GLN A 166 0.45 -18.26 12.66
N ARG A 167 0.29 -16.95 12.84
CA ARG A 167 1.37 -15.96 12.80
C ARG A 167 2.06 -15.64 14.13
N GLU A 168 1.60 -16.17 15.27
CA GLU A 168 2.32 -16.01 16.54
C GLU A 168 3.67 -16.77 16.53
N GLY A 169 4.76 -16.04 16.27
CA GLY A 169 6.12 -16.45 16.64
C GLY A 169 6.93 -17.27 15.64
N LYS A 170 6.57 -17.31 14.35
CA LYS A 170 7.36 -18.00 13.30
C LYS A 170 7.83 -17.05 12.19
N THR A 171 9.13 -17.06 11.89
CA THR A 171 9.67 -16.53 10.64
C THR A 171 9.31 -17.44 9.47
N VAL A 172 8.94 -16.85 8.33
CA VAL A 172 8.53 -17.57 7.11
C VAL A 172 9.26 -16.96 5.93
N THR A 173 10.38 -17.57 5.55
CA THR A 173 11.13 -17.20 4.34
C THR A 173 10.26 -17.36 3.10
N VAL A 174 10.12 -16.28 2.33
CA VAL A 174 9.38 -16.25 1.08
C VAL A 174 10.23 -15.61 -0.01
N THR A 175 10.24 -16.23 -1.18
CA THR A 175 10.80 -15.67 -2.40
C THR A 175 9.91 -14.52 -2.85
N VAL A 176 10.36 -13.28 -2.64
CA VAL A 176 9.63 -12.07 -3.01
C VAL A 176 9.82 -11.71 -4.48
N LYS A 177 8.72 -11.43 -5.17
CA LYS A 177 8.69 -11.14 -6.61
C LYS A 177 8.68 -9.62 -6.85
N LYS A 178 9.82 -9.07 -7.29
CA LYS A 178 10.01 -7.62 -7.50
C LYS A 178 8.89 -7.01 -8.35
N GLY A 179 8.37 -5.86 -7.92
CA GLY A 179 7.23 -5.16 -8.55
C GLY A 179 5.86 -5.58 -8.01
N TYR A 180 5.66 -6.87 -7.74
CA TYR A 180 4.37 -7.44 -7.33
C TYR A 180 4.26 -7.72 -5.84
N ALA A 181 5.38 -8.02 -5.15
CA ALA A 181 5.40 -8.12 -3.70
C ALA A 181 5.25 -6.72 -3.08
N PRO A 182 4.32 -6.50 -2.12
CA PRO A 182 4.22 -5.28 -1.33
C PRO A 182 5.31 -5.19 -0.26
N TYR A 183 5.48 -4.00 0.31
CA TYR A 183 6.60 -3.69 1.20
C TYR A 183 6.66 -4.62 2.43
N GLU A 184 5.52 -4.93 3.03
CA GLU A 184 5.46 -5.81 4.19
C GLU A 184 5.93 -7.25 3.89
N GLN A 185 5.89 -7.72 2.64
CA GLN A 185 6.44 -9.04 2.29
C GLN A 185 7.97 -9.10 2.34
N TYR A 186 8.66 -7.95 2.25
CA TYR A 186 10.11 -7.85 2.43
C TYR A 186 10.53 -7.80 3.91
N MET A 187 9.58 -7.60 4.83
CA MET A 187 9.85 -7.30 6.24
C MET A 187 9.50 -8.47 7.16
N ASP A 188 10.50 -9.01 7.84
CA ASP A 188 10.32 -10.06 8.86
C ASP A 188 9.40 -9.58 10.00
N LYS A 189 8.48 -10.45 10.44
CA LYS A 189 7.44 -10.21 11.47
C LYS A 189 6.40 -9.11 11.15
N SER A 190 6.36 -8.57 9.93
CA SER A 190 5.36 -7.57 9.52
C SER A 190 3.92 -8.11 9.55
N LEU A 191 2.94 -7.24 9.76
CA LEU A 191 1.52 -7.60 9.61
C LEU A 191 1.14 -7.65 8.11
N GLN A 192 0.69 -8.80 7.66
CA GLN A 192 0.17 -9.05 6.31
C GLN A 192 -1.28 -9.51 6.42
N GLY A 193 -2.09 -9.12 5.44
CA GLY A 193 -3.54 -9.35 5.40
C GLY A 193 -4.05 -9.18 3.96
N PRO A 194 -5.37 -9.08 3.74
CA PRO A 194 -5.94 -8.96 2.39
C PRO A 194 -5.32 -7.85 1.52
N TRP A 195 -4.96 -6.71 2.14
CA TRP A 195 -4.23 -5.59 1.52
C TRP A 195 -2.88 -5.97 0.89
N THR A 196 -2.26 -7.07 1.30
CA THR A 196 -1.01 -7.60 0.76
C THR A 196 -1.23 -8.14 -0.66
N ASP A 197 -2.31 -8.89 -0.87
CA ASP A 197 -2.70 -9.41 -2.18
C ASP A 197 -3.37 -8.33 -3.05
N VAL A 198 -4.07 -7.35 -2.45
CA VAL A 198 -4.57 -6.14 -3.14
C VAL A 198 -3.44 -5.44 -3.90
N TYR A 199 -2.28 -5.22 -3.28
CA TYR A 199 -1.14 -4.61 -3.94
C TYR A 199 -0.68 -5.41 -5.17
N ALA A 200 -0.53 -6.74 -5.02
CA ALA A 200 -0.02 -7.62 -6.08
C ALA A 200 -0.99 -7.74 -7.26
N LEU A 201 -2.29 -7.70 -6.97
CA LEU A 201 -3.38 -7.61 -7.95
C LEU A 201 -3.38 -6.25 -8.67
N CYS A 202 -3.27 -5.12 -7.96
CA CYS A 202 -3.14 -3.81 -8.58
C CYS A 202 -1.85 -3.69 -9.41
N ALA A 203 -0.75 -4.31 -8.98
CA ALA A 203 0.50 -4.40 -9.72
C ALA A 203 0.35 -5.19 -11.04
N THR A 204 -0.46 -6.26 -11.01
CA THR A 204 -0.86 -7.03 -12.19
C THR A 204 -1.70 -6.17 -13.15
N ILE A 205 -2.74 -5.49 -12.67
CA ILE A 205 -3.58 -4.57 -13.47
C ILE A 205 -2.73 -3.45 -14.09
N TYR A 206 -1.81 -2.86 -13.32
CA TYR A 206 -0.91 -1.81 -13.79
C TYR A 206 -0.03 -2.29 -14.95
N GLN A 207 0.53 -3.52 -14.92
CA GLN A 207 1.26 -4.03 -16.08
C GLN A 207 0.32 -4.25 -17.28
N CYS A 208 -0.89 -4.77 -17.07
CA CYS A 208 -1.85 -4.96 -18.17
C CYS A 208 -2.13 -3.67 -18.96
N ILE A 209 -2.25 -2.52 -18.26
CA ILE A 209 -2.66 -1.25 -18.87
C ILE A 209 -1.50 -0.36 -19.32
N THR A 210 -0.30 -0.51 -18.72
CA THR A 210 0.89 0.31 -19.06
C THR A 210 1.96 -0.44 -19.85
N GLY A 211 1.89 -1.78 -19.88
CA GLY A 211 2.92 -2.67 -20.41
C GLY A 211 4.15 -2.79 -19.51
N ARG A 212 4.27 -1.97 -18.45
CA ARG A 212 5.44 -1.90 -17.57
C ARG A 212 5.15 -2.61 -16.25
N THR A 213 6.05 -3.49 -15.82
CA THR A 213 6.08 -3.96 -14.42
C THR A 213 6.17 -2.74 -13.49
N PRO A 214 5.34 -2.62 -12.45
CA PRO A 214 5.45 -1.54 -11.48
C PRO A 214 6.84 -1.45 -10.84
N MET A 215 7.23 -0.23 -10.43
CA MET A 215 8.42 -0.08 -9.59
C MET A 215 8.26 -0.91 -8.30
N ASP A 216 9.35 -1.54 -7.88
CA ASP A 216 9.35 -2.51 -6.79
C ASP A 216 9.06 -1.86 -5.43
N SER A 217 8.21 -2.46 -4.60
CA SER A 217 7.72 -1.82 -3.36
C SER A 217 8.82 -1.55 -2.33
N LEU A 218 9.89 -2.35 -2.33
CA LEU A 218 11.08 -2.11 -1.51
C LEU A 218 11.87 -0.88 -1.98
N GLN A 219 11.88 -0.58 -3.29
CA GLN A 219 12.40 0.69 -3.77
C GLN A 219 11.41 1.83 -3.51
N ARG A 220 10.11 1.52 -3.56
CA ARG A 220 9.07 2.50 -3.29
C ARG A 220 8.85 2.85 -1.82
N SER A 221 9.46 2.14 -0.86
CA SER A 221 9.35 2.47 0.56
C SER A 221 10.13 3.71 0.97
N PHE A 222 11.15 4.04 0.19
CA PHE A 222 11.75 5.37 0.13
C PHE A 222 10.81 6.28 -0.66
N ARG A 223 10.38 5.79 -1.84
CA ARG A 223 9.76 6.60 -2.87
C ARG A 223 8.51 6.05 -3.55
N ASP A 224 7.35 6.68 -3.34
CA ASP A 224 6.23 6.42 -4.25
C ASP A 224 6.37 7.21 -5.58
N GLU A 225 7.28 6.75 -6.47
CA GLU A 225 7.57 7.32 -7.81
C GLU A 225 6.67 6.77 -8.90
N LEU A 226 5.74 5.86 -8.55
CA LEU A 226 5.05 5.06 -9.55
C LEU A 226 4.26 5.98 -10.50
N GLU A 227 4.67 6.03 -11.77
CA GLU A 227 4.03 6.88 -12.77
C GLU A 227 2.54 6.49 -12.89
N PRO A 228 1.57 7.42 -12.70
CA PRO A 228 0.16 7.11 -12.89
C PRO A 228 -0.08 6.57 -14.30
N PRO A 229 -0.86 5.48 -14.48
CA PRO A 229 -1.07 4.83 -15.77
C PRO A 229 -1.45 5.76 -16.92
N SER A 230 -2.21 6.84 -16.65
CA SER A 230 -2.59 7.86 -17.62
C SER A 230 -1.40 8.61 -18.22
N ARG A 231 -0.32 8.83 -17.43
CA ARG A 231 0.95 9.40 -17.93
C ARG A 231 1.71 8.41 -18.82
N LEU A 232 1.52 7.12 -18.58
CA LEU A 232 2.08 6.01 -19.35
C LEU A 232 1.28 5.61 -20.61
N GLY A 233 0.18 6.31 -20.90
CA GLY A 233 -0.69 6.03 -22.04
C GLY A 233 -1.75 4.95 -21.81
N GLY A 234 -1.94 4.50 -20.56
CA GLY A 234 -3.03 3.60 -20.19
C GLY A 234 -4.39 4.31 -20.27
N GLU A 235 -5.35 3.69 -20.96
CA GLU A 235 -6.74 4.17 -21.02
C GLU A 235 -7.43 3.87 -19.68
N ILE A 236 -7.57 4.89 -18.82
CA ILE A 236 -8.15 4.83 -17.47
C ILE A 236 -8.81 6.18 -17.12
N SER A 237 -9.88 6.20 -16.31
CA SER A 237 -10.42 7.47 -15.77
C SER A 237 -9.64 7.95 -14.53
N PRO A 238 -9.63 9.26 -14.22
CA PRO A 238 -8.93 9.79 -13.05
C PRO A 238 -9.34 9.16 -11.70
N TYR A 239 -10.60 8.74 -11.56
CA TYR A 239 -11.07 8.04 -10.36
C TYR A 239 -10.54 6.60 -10.28
N GLN A 240 -10.59 5.86 -11.38
CA GLN A 240 -10.03 4.50 -11.44
C GLN A 240 -8.51 4.51 -11.26
N GLU A 241 -7.84 5.57 -11.73
CA GLU A 241 -6.42 5.83 -11.47
C GLU A 241 -6.17 6.09 -9.97
N GLU A 242 -6.93 6.98 -9.31
CA GLU A 242 -6.83 7.19 -7.86
C GLU A 242 -6.99 5.87 -7.08
N VAL A 243 -7.99 5.06 -7.44
CA VAL A 243 -8.26 3.76 -6.83
C VAL A 243 -7.12 2.77 -7.04
N LEU A 244 -6.62 2.63 -8.28
CA LEU A 244 -5.54 1.70 -8.60
C LEU A 244 -4.23 2.12 -7.90
N MET A 245 -3.92 3.42 -7.90
CA MET A 245 -2.74 3.97 -7.22
C MET A 245 -2.85 3.85 -5.70
N LYS A 246 -4.05 3.96 -5.12
CA LYS A 246 -4.30 3.69 -3.70
C LYS A 246 -4.18 2.20 -3.36
N GLY A 247 -4.62 1.30 -4.24
CA GLY A 247 -4.37 -0.13 -4.13
C GLY A 247 -2.88 -0.48 -4.21
N LEU A 248 -2.10 0.32 -4.94
CA LEU A 248 -0.64 0.24 -5.03
C LEU A 248 0.12 0.99 -3.94
N ALA A 249 -0.55 1.70 -3.02
CA ALA A 249 0.12 2.52 -2.01
C ALA A 249 1.08 1.69 -1.14
N VAL A 250 2.31 2.18 -0.95
CA VAL A 250 3.39 1.36 -0.41
C VAL A 250 3.15 0.97 1.05
N ARG A 251 2.69 1.90 1.88
CA ARG A 251 2.27 1.59 3.25
C ARG A 251 0.93 0.84 3.27
N ALA A 252 0.84 -0.17 4.13
CA ALA A 252 -0.32 -1.07 4.22
C ALA A 252 -1.58 -0.43 4.86
N ASP A 253 -1.41 0.64 5.63
CA ASP A 253 -2.47 1.44 6.27
C ASP A 253 -3.16 2.41 5.30
N HIS A 254 -2.41 2.99 4.36
CA HIS A 254 -2.93 3.88 3.31
C HIS A 254 -3.65 3.11 2.18
N ARG A 255 -3.43 1.79 2.11
CA ARG A 255 -3.91 0.90 1.05
C ARG A 255 -5.39 0.54 1.22
N ILE A 256 -6.05 0.28 0.10
CA ILE A 256 -7.37 -0.37 0.05
C ILE A 256 -7.30 -1.70 0.82
N ARG A 257 -8.26 -1.98 1.70
CA ARG A 257 -8.05 -2.95 2.79
C ARG A 257 -8.44 -4.39 2.45
N THR A 258 -9.31 -4.60 1.45
CA THR A 258 -9.74 -5.91 0.94
C THR A 258 -9.80 -5.91 -0.58
N VAL A 259 -9.74 -7.10 -1.21
CA VAL A 259 -9.95 -7.25 -2.67
C VAL A 259 -11.40 -6.90 -3.05
N GLU A 260 -12.36 -7.11 -2.15
CA GLU A 260 -13.75 -6.67 -2.31
C GLU A 260 -13.86 -5.13 -2.43
N GLU A 261 -13.25 -4.36 -1.52
CA GLU A 261 -13.23 -2.89 -1.60
C GLU A 261 -12.54 -2.41 -2.89
N LEU A 262 -11.45 -3.08 -3.30
CA LEU A 262 -10.77 -2.78 -4.55
C LEU A 262 -11.69 -2.99 -5.75
N GLN A 263 -12.27 -4.19 -5.88
CA GLN A 263 -13.12 -4.58 -6.99
C GLN A 263 -14.33 -3.62 -7.13
N GLN A 264 -14.99 -3.30 -6.02
CA GLN A 264 -16.10 -2.33 -6.01
C GLN A 264 -15.67 -0.96 -6.55
N ARG A 265 -14.54 -0.43 -6.07
CA ARG A 265 -14.04 0.90 -6.47
C ARG A 265 -13.54 0.95 -7.93
N LEU A 266 -12.90 -0.11 -8.42
CA LEU A 266 -12.39 -0.16 -9.80
C LEU A 266 -13.52 -0.11 -10.85
N PHE A 267 -14.73 -0.56 -10.51
CA PHE A 267 -15.89 -0.62 -11.41
C PHE A 267 -16.96 0.46 -11.15
N GLN A 268 -16.60 1.60 -10.55
CA GLN A 268 -17.50 2.71 -10.23
C GLN A 268 -17.20 3.96 -11.09
N GLU A 269 -18.24 4.64 -11.60
CA GLU A 269 -18.10 5.82 -12.46
C GLU A 269 -17.87 7.14 -11.68
N SER A 270 -17.16 8.08 -12.30
CA SER A 270 -16.76 9.36 -11.68
C SER A 270 -17.92 10.33 -11.42
N PRO A 271 -18.02 10.95 -10.22
CA PRO A 271 -18.91 12.08 -9.98
C PRO A 271 -18.57 13.30 -10.86
N ARG A 272 -19.59 13.98 -11.41
CA ARG A 272 -19.39 15.19 -12.22
C ARG A 272 -19.27 16.46 -11.35
N PRO A 273 -18.30 17.35 -11.61
CA PRO A 273 -18.22 18.64 -10.93
C PRO A 273 -19.33 19.59 -11.41
N THR A 274 -19.93 20.35 -10.48
CA THR A 274 -20.99 21.34 -10.75
C THR A 274 -20.40 22.73 -11.03
N GLU A 275 -20.76 23.33 -12.17
CA GLU A 275 -20.29 24.67 -12.55
C GLU A 275 -20.98 25.82 -11.77
N SER A 276 -20.50 26.16 -10.57
CA SER A 276 -20.62 27.54 -10.05
C SER A 276 -19.74 27.83 -8.83
N GLU A 277 -18.56 28.42 -9.04
CA GLU A 277 -18.22 29.79 -8.59
C GLU A 277 -16.76 30.15 -8.92
N LYS A 278 -16.51 31.38 -9.39
CA LYS A 278 -15.15 31.95 -9.55
C LYS A 278 -15.05 33.21 -8.70
N PRO A 279 -14.16 33.27 -7.69
CA PRO A 279 -14.12 34.39 -6.76
C PRO A 279 -13.62 35.69 -7.42
N LYS A 280 -14.32 36.81 -7.19
CA LYS A 280 -13.87 38.15 -7.56
C LYS A 280 -13.44 38.93 -6.31
N VAL A 281 -12.20 39.42 -6.32
CA VAL A 281 -11.62 40.21 -5.22
C VAL A 281 -12.21 41.62 -5.17
N THR A 282 -12.67 42.07 -4.00
CA THR A 282 -12.86 43.49 -3.67
C THR A 282 -12.73 43.70 -2.15
N VAL A 283 -12.12 44.81 -1.70
CA VAL A 283 -11.69 45.00 -0.31
C VAL A 283 -12.39 46.21 0.35
N SER A 284 -13.11 46.00 1.47
CA SER A 284 -12.78 46.60 2.79
C SER A 284 -13.92 46.66 3.85
N ARG A 285 -13.51 46.48 5.12
CA ARG A 285 -14.00 47.11 6.38
C ARG A 285 -15.46 46.94 6.88
N LYS A 286 -15.66 45.84 7.63
CA LYS A 286 -16.13 45.78 9.04
C LYS A 286 -17.06 46.90 9.60
N ARG A 287 -18.23 46.50 10.15
CA ARG A 287 -18.50 46.56 11.62
C ARG A 287 -19.84 45.95 12.09
N ARG A 288 -19.75 45.10 13.14
CA ARG A 288 -20.72 44.85 14.25
C ARG A 288 -22.13 44.29 13.91
N ALA A 289 -22.72 43.40 14.71
CA ALA A 289 -22.26 42.68 15.91
C ALA A 289 -23.24 41.55 16.33
N GLN A 290 -22.82 40.77 17.33
CA GLN A 290 -23.59 39.79 18.14
C GLN A 290 -23.81 38.42 17.46
N ARG A 291 -23.69 37.28 18.17
CA ARG A 291 -23.45 37.04 19.61
C ARG A 291 -22.36 35.98 19.88
N LYS A 292 -21.88 35.96 21.13
CA LYS A 292 -20.94 34.99 21.72
C LYS A 292 -21.74 33.95 22.57
N PRO A 293 -21.10 33.02 23.32
CA PRO A 293 -20.56 31.70 22.94
C PRO A 293 -21.13 30.65 23.96
N PRO A 294 -20.37 29.79 24.70
CA PRO A 294 -19.25 28.87 24.42
C PRO A 294 -19.50 27.43 24.99
N LYS A 295 -18.41 26.62 25.04
CA LYS A 295 -18.08 25.54 26.01
C LYS A 295 -18.72 24.16 25.79
N TYR A 296 -18.01 23.04 26.00
CA TYR A 296 -17.12 22.57 27.11
C TYR A 296 -17.85 22.08 28.38
N ARG A 297 -17.31 20.97 28.87
CA ARG A 297 -17.32 20.31 30.19
C ARG A 297 -18.47 19.32 30.60
N ARG A 298 -18.21 18.02 30.86
CA ARG A 298 -16.89 17.34 31.03
C ARG A 298 -16.86 16.01 31.93
N LYS A 299 -17.88 15.10 32.02
CA LYS A 299 -17.92 13.69 32.64
C LYS A 299 -17.73 13.39 34.16
N LYS A 300 -18.00 12.12 34.58
CA LYS A 300 -17.52 11.25 35.74
C LYS A 300 -18.51 10.07 36.04
N THR A 301 -18.24 8.82 36.51
CA THR A 301 -17.07 7.90 36.71
C THR A 301 -17.49 6.38 36.79
N THR A 302 -16.52 5.41 36.76
CA THR A 302 -16.40 4.06 37.47
C THR A 302 -17.24 2.81 37.02
N ILE A 303 -16.73 1.55 36.89
CA ILE A 303 -15.85 0.58 37.70
C ILE A 303 -16.67 -0.29 38.69
N ALA A 304 -16.45 -1.60 39.01
CA ALA A 304 -15.34 -2.60 38.96
C ALA A 304 -15.90 -4.08 38.80
N ALA A 305 -15.21 -5.25 38.86
CA ALA A 305 -13.80 -5.75 38.83
C ALA A 305 -13.79 -7.27 38.48
N VAL A 306 -12.84 -7.91 37.76
CA VAL A 306 -11.42 -8.35 38.00
C VAL A 306 -11.15 -9.37 39.13
N LEU A 307 -10.62 -10.58 38.80
CA LEU A 307 -9.32 -11.17 39.26
C LEU A 307 -9.17 -12.73 39.13
N LEU A 308 -8.14 -13.16 38.38
CA LEU A 308 -7.25 -14.37 38.53
C LEU A 308 -7.81 -15.82 38.57
N GLY A 309 -7.15 -16.76 37.85
CA GLY A 309 -7.50 -18.20 37.90
C GLY A 309 -6.69 -19.22 37.08
N VAL A 310 -5.35 -19.11 37.04
CA VAL A 310 -4.32 -20.12 36.63
C VAL A 310 -4.78 -21.53 36.15
N ILE A 311 -4.37 -21.91 34.92
CA ILE A 311 -4.11 -23.27 34.40
C ILE A 311 -5.03 -24.41 34.90
N GLY A 312 -6.03 -24.81 34.09
CA GLY A 312 -6.67 -26.12 34.22
C GLY A 312 -8.18 -26.17 33.97
N GLY A 313 -8.59 -26.09 32.71
CA GLY A 313 -9.99 -26.23 32.27
C GLY A 313 -10.23 -25.43 30.98
N ILE A 314 -10.92 -25.93 29.95
CA ILE A 314 -11.64 -27.20 29.83
C ILE A 314 -11.19 -27.92 28.55
N ILE A 315 -10.52 -29.07 28.71
CA ILE A 315 -10.82 -30.24 27.89
C ILE A 315 -11.94 -30.99 28.63
N LEU A 316 -12.86 -31.64 27.88
CA LEU A 316 -14.09 -32.30 28.35
C LEU A 316 -15.32 -31.37 28.47
N PHE A 317 -15.97 -31.12 27.34
CA PHE A 317 -17.11 -32.00 27.03
C PHE A 317 -17.08 -32.43 25.56
N SER A 318 -16.73 -33.69 25.35
CA SER A 318 -16.63 -34.33 24.02
C SER A 318 -17.81 -35.27 23.77
N ALA A 319 -18.14 -35.42 22.49
CA ALA A 319 -18.74 -36.61 21.86
C ALA A 319 -20.29 -36.82 21.87
N ALA A 320 -20.79 -36.93 20.62
CA ALA A 320 -21.56 -38.07 20.06
C ALA A 320 -23.06 -37.92 19.76
N GLY A 321 -23.46 -38.47 18.59
CA GLY A 321 -24.84 -38.54 18.07
C GLY A 321 -25.09 -37.55 16.92
N ILE A 322 -24.65 -37.72 15.66
CA ILE A 322 -24.62 -38.89 14.75
C ILE A 322 -26.02 -39.37 14.31
N SER A 323 -26.24 -39.37 12.97
CA SER A 323 -27.42 -39.82 12.20
C SER A 323 -28.61 -38.81 12.13
N TYR A 324 -29.31 -38.57 10.99
CA TYR A 324 -29.30 -39.28 9.69
C TYR A 324 -29.77 -38.43 8.46
N PHE A 325 -28.87 -38.20 7.48
CA PHE A 325 -29.07 -38.09 6.00
C PHE A 325 -29.86 -36.93 5.28
N GLN A 326 -29.20 -36.41 4.22
CA GLN A 326 -29.68 -36.03 2.86
C GLN A 326 -30.28 -34.64 2.51
N ASN A 327 -29.43 -33.75 1.96
CA ASN A 327 -29.60 -33.11 0.62
C ASN A 327 -28.25 -32.55 0.09
N PRO A 328 -28.13 -32.03 -1.16
CA PRO A 328 -26.84 -31.94 -1.86
C PRO A 328 -26.43 -30.52 -2.32
N TYR A 329 -26.57 -29.50 -1.48
CA TYR A 329 -25.97 -28.18 -1.68
C TYR A 329 -25.18 -27.84 -0.41
N ARG A 330 -23.92 -27.40 -0.59
CA ARG A 330 -22.98 -26.95 0.45
C ARG A 330 -21.73 -26.41 -0.25
N ILE A 331 -21.21 -25.26 0.17
CA ILE A 331 -19.82 -24.85 -0.03
C ILE A 331 -19.27 -24.69 1.38
N GLU A 332 -18.30 -25.50 1.81
CA GLU A 332 -17.64 -25.39 3.13
C GLU A 332 -16.75 -24.12 3.13
N ASP A 333 -16.84 -23.13 4.03
CA ASP A 333 -17.31 -23.09 5.45
C ASP A 333 -18.82 -23.17 5.76
N SER A 334 -19.61 -23.60 4.79
CA SER A 334 -20.89 -24.33 4.87
C SER A 334 -22.11 -23.50 4.51
N ASP A 335 -21.99 -22.18 4.53
CA ASP A 335 -23.18 -21.38 4.78
C ASP A 335 -23.32 -20.03 4.05
N TRP A 336 -22.38 -19.58 3.21
CA TRP A 336 -22.57 -18.37 2.39
C TRP A 336 -22.93 -18.67 0.93
N ILE A 337 -23.78 -17.83 0.35
CA ILE A 337 -24.09 -17.79 -1.09
C ILE A 337 -23.87 -16.38 -1.64
N GLU A 338 -23.16 -16.28 -2.76
CA GLU A 338 -22.91 -15.03 -3.48
C GLU A 338 -23.63 -15.04 -4.85
N LEU A 339 -24.24 -13.92 -5.24
CA LEU A 339 -24.70 -13.65 -6.61
C LEU A 339 -24.20 -12.25 -7.03
N SER A 340 -23.64 -12.14 -8.24
CA SER A 340 -23.02 -10.90 -8.73
C SER A 340 -23.44 -10.60 -10.17
N GLU A 341 -23.83 -9.35 -10.45
CA GLU A 341 -24.28 -8.82 -11.76
C GLU A 341 -25.49 -9.54 -12.43
N GLU A 342 -26.14 -10.48 -11.75
CA GLU A 342 -27.31 -11.22 -12.25
C GLU A 342 -28.67 -10.61 -11.86
N THR A 343 -29.72 -10.95 -12.63
CA THR A 343 -31.12 -10.79 -12.18
C THR A 343 -31.52 -11.98 -11.32
N VAL A 344 -31.80 -11.77 -10.03
CA VAL A 344 -32.19 -12.83 -9.11
C VAL A 344 -33.59 -13.36 -9.50
N THR A 345 -33.76 -14.68 -9.53
CA THR A 345 -35.01 -15.33 -9.94
C THR A 345 -35.59 -16.24 -8.86
N GLU A 346 -36.91 -16.48 -8.92
CA GLU A 346 -37.62 -17.47 -8.09
C GLU A 346 -36.87 -18.82 -7.99
N LYS A 347 -36.28 -19.29 -9.09
CA LYS A 347 -35.57 -20.59 -9.13
C LYS A 347 -34.27 -20.58 -8.34
N MET A 348 -33.60 -19.43 -8.22
CA MET A 348 -32.43 -19.26 -7.37
C MET A 348 -32.87 -19.25 -5.91
N VAL A 349 -33.83 -18.40 -5.53
CA VAL A 349 -34.30 -18.30 -4.13
C VAL A 349 -34.84 -19.64 -3.63
N LYS A 350 -35.65 -20.36 -4.44
CA LYS A 350 -36.17 -21.70 -4.11
C LYS A 350 -35.15 -22.83 -4.22
N ARG A 351 -33.91 -22.56 -4.63
CA ARG A 351 -32.74 -23.43 -4.46
C ARG A 351 -32.06 -23.15 -3.13
N ILE A 352 -31.83 -21.86 -2.80
CA ILE A 352 -31.27 -21.41 -1.51
C ILE A 352 -32.14 -21.94 -0.35
N GLY A 353 -33.46 -21.75 -0.37
CA GLY A 353 -34.36 -22.16 0.71
C GLY A 353 -34.46 -23.68 0.96
N ARG A 354 -33.86 -24.51 0.09
CA ARG A 354 -33.73 -25.98 0.28
C ARG A 354 -32.40 -26.37 0.90
N ASP A 355 -31.42 -25.49 0.83
CA ASP A 355 -30.13 -25.63 1.48
C ASP A 355 -30.21 -24.98 2.87
N LYS A 356 -30.57 -25.80 3.87
CA LYS A 356 -30.73 -25.33 5.25
C LYS A 356 -29.40 -25.18 5.99
N GLU A 357 -28.27 -25.34 5.29
CA GLU A 357 -26.95 -25.05 5.84
C GLU A 357 -26.55 -23.59 5.56
N VAL A 358 -27.16 -22.93 4.55
CA VAL A 358 -26.96 -21.50 4.22
C VAL A 358 -27.44 -20.56 5.32
N ARG A 359 -26.50 -19.76 5.85
CA ARG A 359 -26.65 -18.65 6.81
C ARG A 359 -26.50 -17.27 6.16
N GLY A 360 -25.69 -17.12 5.13
CA GLY A 360 -25.34 -15.82 4.57
C GLY A 360 -25.65 -15.66 3.08
N MET A 361 -26.00 -14.45 2.69
CA MET A 361 -26.18 -14.06 1.29
C MET A 361 -25.42 -12.76 0.97
N LEU A 362 -24.63 -12.74 -0.09
CA LEU A 362 -24.05 -11.54 -0.70
C LEU A 362 -24.64 -11.34 -2.09
N LEU A 363 -25.21 -10.17 -2.34
CA LEU A 363 -25.76 -9.76 -3.62
C LEU A 363 -25.06 -8.48 -4.07
N ASN A 364 -24.38 -8.52 -5.21
CA ASN A 364 -23.52 -7.43 -5.70
C ASN A 364 -23.94 -7.00 -7.11
N LYS A 365 -24.36 -5.74 -7.28
CA LYS A 365 -24.96 -5.19 -8.52
C LYS A 365 -26.19 -5.96 -9.06
N CYS A 366 -26.76 -6.87 -8.26
CA CYS A 366 -27.88 -7.70 -8.68
C CYS A 366 -29.16 -6.89 -8.96
N VAL A 367 -29.95 -7.36 -9.93
CA VAL A 367 -31.32 -6.88 -10.14
C VAL A 367 -32.29 -7.80 -9.40
N LEU A 368 -32.96 -7.29 -8.37
CA LEU A 368 -34.06 -7.97 -7.69
C LEU A 368 -35.37 -7.27 -8.04
N ASN A 369 -36.48 -8.01 -8.07
CA ASN A 369 -37.81 -7.41 -8.07
C ASN A 369 -38.54 -7.73 -6.75
N ASN A 370 -39.56 -6.96 -6.41
CA ASN A 370 -40.31 -7.12 -5.15
C ASN A 370 -40.92 -8.54 -5.00
N GLU A 371 -41.31 -9.19 -6.11
CA GLU A 371 -41.82 -10.57 -6.11
C GLU A 371 -40.76 -11.58 -5.67
N THR A 372 -39.51 -11.38 -6.08
CA THR A 372 -38.38 -12.25 -5.72
C THR A 372 -37.92 -12.00 -4.28
N LEU A 373 -38.02 -10.76 -3.78
CA LEU A 373 -37.76 -10.44 -2.37
C LEU A 373 -38.79 -11.05 -1.40
N GLU A 374 -40.08 -11.13 -1.76
CA GLU A 374 -41.07 -11.84 -0.92
C GLU A 374 -40.74 -13.34 -0.76
N LEU A 375 -40.01 -13.95 -1.70
CA LEU A 375 -39.54 -15.34 -1.57
C LEU A 375 -38.38 -15.50 -0.57
N PHE A 376 -37.70 -14.42 -0.16
CA PHE A 376 -36.64 -14.51 0.85
C PHE A 376 -37.23 -14.89 2.23
N THR A 377 -38.54 -14.69 2.44
CA THR A 377 -39.27 -15.12 3.63
C THR A 377 -39.29 -16.65 3.83
N GLU A 378 -39.02 -17.44 2.78
CA GLU A 378 -38.92 -18.92 2.84
C GLU A 378 -37.50 -19.42 3.21
N LEU A 379 -36.56 -18.51 3.50
CA LEU A 379 -35.14 -18.81 3.72
C LEU A 379 -34.78 -18.99 5.21
N ASP A 380 -35.52 -19.85 5.94
CA ASP A 380 -35.44 -19.97 7.41
C ASP A 380 -34.03 -20.17 8.01
N SER A 381 -33.03 -20.61 7.23
CA SER A 381 -31.66 -20.80 7.71
C SER A 381 -30.81 -19.52 7.65
N VAL A 382 -31.15 -18.55 6.80
CA VAL A 382 -30.36 -17.34 6.53
C VAL A 382 -30.43 -16.35 7.71
N THR A 383 -29.26 -16.06 8.27
CA THR A 383 -29.01 -15.10 9.36
C THR A 383 -28.37 -13.80 8.87
N GLU A 384 -27.80 -13.74 7.66
CA GLU A 384 -27.09 -12.55 7.15
C GLU A 384 -27.39 -12.27 5.66
N ILE A 385 -27.60 -11.01 5.30
CA ILE A 385 -27.80 -10.56 3.91
C ILE A 385 -26.99 -9.28 3.62
N ARG A 386 -26.30 -9.22 2.49
CA ARG A 386 -25.59 -8.02 2.00
C ARG A 386 -26.10 -7.62 0.61
N LEU A 387 -26.44 -6.35 0.42
CA LEU A 387 -26.98 -5.79 -0.82
C LEU A 387 -26.10 -4.61 -1.27
N ASN A 388 -25.11 -4.89 -2.12
CA ASN A 388 -24.16 -3.89 -2.63
C ASN A 388 -24.60 -3.43 -4.02
N ASN A 389 -24.96 -2.16 -4.18
CA ASN A 389 -25.41 -1.56 -5.45
C ASN A 389 -26.52 -2.36 -6.19
N CYS A 390 -27.40 -3.05 -5.46
CA CYS A 390 -28.51 -3.80 -6.05
C CYS A 390 -29.66 -2.88 -6.48
N THR A 391 -30.38 -3.25 -7.55
CA THR A 391 -31.44 -2.42 -8.16
C THR A 391 -32.72 -3.20 -8.45
N GLY A 392 -33.79 -2.50 -8.87
CA GLY A 392 -35.05 -3.09 -9.38
C GLY A 392 -36.16 -3.31 -8.36
N PHE A 393 -35.86 -3.19 -7.06
CA PHE A 393 -36.81 -3.30 -5.96
C PHE A 393 -37.12 -1.92 -5.36
N THR A 394 -38.21 -1.83 -4.61
CA THR A 394 -38.68 -0.57 -3.99
C THR A 394 -38.97 -0.69 -2.50
N SER A 395 -38.86 -1.89 -1.93
CA SER A 395 -38.95 -2.13 -0.49
C SER A 395 -38.15 -3.38 -0.09
N LEU A 396 -37.69 -3.40 1.16
CA LEU A 396 -37.05 -4.53 1.84
C LEU A 396 -37.90 -5.08 2.99
N GLU A 397 -39.17 -4.65 3.12
CA GLU A 397 -40.14 -5.20 4.09
C GLU A 397 -40.17 -6.73 4.17
N PRO A 398 -40.01 -7.51 3.08
CA PRO A 398 -39.93 -8.97 3.19
C PRO A 398 -38.83 -9.48 4.12
N LEU A 399 -37.66 -8.81 4.16
CA LEU A 399 -36.54 -9.21 5.02
C LEU A 399 -36.88 -9.05 6.52
N SER A 400 -37.81 -8.16 6.87
CA SER A 400 -38.33 -7.99 8.23
C SER A 400 -39.16 -9.20 8.72
N LYS A 401 -39.57 -10.08 7.81
CA LYS A 401 -40.41 -11.27 8.11
C LYS A 401 -39.57 -12.54 8.30
N MET A 402 -38.24 -12.46 8.14
CA MET A 402 -37.31 -13.60 8.28
C MET A 402 -36.93 -13.82 9.75
N GLU A 403 -37.46 -14.87 10.39
CA GLU A 403 -37.36 -15.08 11.85
C GLU A 403 -35.92 -15.16 12.40
N ASN A 404 -34.95 -15.57 11.58
CA ASN A 404 -33.55 -15.77 12.00
C ASN A 404 -32.57 -14.72 11.45
N LEU A 405 -33.02 -13.70 10.70
CA LEU A 405 -32.14 -12.69 10.12
C LEU A 405 -31.57 -11.76 11.22
N GLU A 406 -30.25 -11.64 11.29
CA GLU A 406 -29.52 -10.85 12.29
C GLU A 406 -28.58 -9.78 11.68
N TYR A 407 -28.05 -9.95 10.46
CA TYR A 407 -27.24 -8.93 9.76
C TYR A 407 -27.88 -8.46 8.44
N ILE A 408 -27.83 -7.14 8.21
CA ILE A 408 -28.09 -6.52 6.90
C ILE A 408 -26.95 -5.56 6.54
N ASP A 409 -26.34 -5.72 5.36
CA ASP A 409 -25.52 -4.69 4.69
C ASP A 409 -26.29 -4.09 3.51
N PHE A 410 -26.19 -2.77 3.32
CA PHE A 410 -26.90 -2.02 2.29
C PHE A 410 -26.06 -0.84 1.81
N SER A 411 -25.14 -1.08 0.89
CA SER A 411 -24.07 -0.12 0.55
C SER A 411 -24.11 0.31 -0.92
N GLN A 412 -23.84 1.61 -1.16
CA GLN A 412 -23.82 2.27 -2.48
C GLN A 412 -25.13 2.17 -3.29
N ILE A 413 -26.28 2.57 -2.71
CA ILE A 413 -27.58 2.42 -3.38
C ILE A 413 -28.15 3.77 -3.84
N GLU A 414 -28.47 3.88 -5.14
CA GLU A 414 -29.06 5.09 -5.72
C GLU A 414 -30.52 5.31 -5.30
N ASN A 415 -30.90 6.58 -5.09
CA ASN A 415 -32.28 6.99 -4.80
C ASN A 415 -32.92 6.29 -3.57
N PHE A 416 -32.10 6.00 -2.56
CA PHE A 416 -32.55 5.34 -1.33
C PHE A 416 -33.50 6.22 -0.50
N ASP A 417 -34.67 5.68 -0.16
CA ASP A 417 -35.56 6.21 0.89
C ASP A 417 -35.68 5.15 1.98
N GLY A 418 -34.96 5.35 3.09
CA GLY A 418 -34.94 4.36 4.16
C GLY A 418 -36.32 4.06 4.76
N ASN A 419 -37.29 4.97 4.74
CA ASN A 419 -38.64 4.71 5.25
C ASN A 419 -39.47 3.88 4.28
N GLN A 420 -39.23 4.01 2.97
CA GLN A 420 -39.85 3.17 1.94
C GLN A 420 -39.20 1.78 1.87
N TYR A 421 -37.88 1.72 2.03
CA TYR A 421 -37.11 0.48 1.99
C TYR A 421 -37.34 -0.34 3.26
N PHE A 422 -37.19 0.25 4.44
CA PHE A 422 -37.32 -0.45 5.72
C PHE A 422 -38.65 -0.15 6.43
N SER A 423 -39.79 -0.37 5.77
CA SER A 423 -41.14 -0.12 6.31
C SER A 423 -41.60 -1.10 7.39
N GLY A 424 -41.04 -2.32 7.42
CA GLY A 424 -41.40 -3.41 8.34
C GLY A 424 -40.83 -3.30 9.76
N ASP A 425 -41.02 -4.36 10.56
CA ASP A 425 -40.44 -4.53 11.89
C ASP A 425 -39.13 -5.33 11.79
N PHE A 426 -38.00 -4.67 12.05
CA PHE A 426 -36.65 -5.24 11.99
C PHE A 426 -36.06 -5.47 13.40
N SER A 427 -36.89 -5.72 14.41
CA SER A 427 -36.46 -6.03 15.78
C SER A 427 -35.60 -7.30 15.91
N GLY A 428 -35.70 -8.23 14.94
CA GLY A 428 -34.81 -9.39 14.81
C GLY A 428 -33.35 -9.01 14.51
N ILE A 429 -33.10 -7.93 13.77
CA ILE A 429 -31.75 -7.53 13.33
C ILE A 429 -30.87 -7.11 14.52
N LYS A 430 -29.60 -7.51 14.49
CA LYS A 430 -28.57 -7.27 15.52
C LYS A 430 -27.43 -6.40 15.01
N GLU A 431 -27.17 -6.39 13.70
CA GLU A 431 -26.17 -5.55 13.05
C GLU A 431 -26.70 -4.99 11.73
N LEU A 432 -26.41 -3.71 11.46
CA LEU A 432 -26.81 -3.02 10.24
C LEU A 432 -25.64 -2.19 9.70
N ALA A 433 -25.29 -2.37 8.43
CA ALA A 433 -24.39 -1.49 7.70
C ALA A 433 -25.15 -0.79 6.57
N VAL A 434 -25.00 0.53 6.49
CA VAL A 434 -25.54 1.37 5.40
C VAL A 434 -24.47 2.38 5.04
N THR A 435 -23.55 2.05 4.13
CA THR A 435 -22.37 2.91 3.86
C THR A 435 -22.43 3.58 2.49
N SER A 436 -21.73 4.70 2.35
CA SER A 436 -21.51 5.42 1.08
C SER A 436 -22.82 5.74 0.32
N THR A 437 -23.90 6.01 1.05
CA THR A 437 -25.27 6.16 0.53
C THR A 437 -25.84 7.52 0.89
N ASP A 438 -26.61 8.13 -0.01
CA ASP A 438 -27.39 9.32 0.31
C ASP A 438 -28.71 8.91 0.97
N LEU A 439 -28.90 9.31 2.23
CA LEU A 439 -30.08 8.95 3.02
C LEU A 439 -31.24 9.94 2.81
N GLY A 440 -31.05 11.00 2.00
CA GLY A 440 -32.08 11.95 1.61
C GLY A 440 -32.67 12.70 2.80
N ASN A 441 -33.86 12.27 3.26
CA ASN A 441 -34.60 12.87 4.37
C ASN A 441 -34.35 12.16 5.72
N GLY A 442 -33.13 11.65 5.92
CA GLY A 442 -32.61 11.26 7.23
C GLY A 442 -32.95 9.86 7.75
N THR A 443 -32.63 9.70 9.04
CA THR A 443 -32.39 8.42 9.73
C THR A 443 -33.64 7.79 10.35
N SER A 444 -34.81 8.39 10.11
CA SER A 444 -36.08 8.05 10.78
C SER A 444 -36.58 6.62 10.54
N PHE A 445 -36.02 5.88 9.59
CA PHE A 445 -36.27 4.45 9.39
C PHE A 445 -35.65 3.56 10.49
N LEU A 446 -34.54 3.99 11.09
CA LEU A 446 -33.81 3.22 12.10
C LEU A 446 -34.62 2.95 13.39
N LYS A 447 -35.72 3.69 13.61
CA LYS A 447 -36.73 3.40 14.65
C LYS A 447 -37.31 1.97 14.54
N ASN A 448 -37.30 1.39 13.34
CA ASN A 448 -37.80 0.06 13.03
C ASN A 448 -36.79 -1.05 13.37
N PHE A 449 -35.57 -0.70 13.79
CA PHE A 449 -34.48 -1.60 14.16
C PHE A 449 -34.16 -1.54 15.68
N PRO A 450 -35.12 -1.74 16.61
CA PRO A 450 -34.91 -1.57 18.05
C PRO A 450 -33.97 -2.62 18.68
N GLY A 451 -33.60 -3.67 17.93
CA GLY A 451 -32.75 -4.77 18.39
C GLY A 451 -31.24 -4.61 18.11
N LEU A 452 -30.80 -3.49 17.52
CA LEU A 452 -29.42 -3.34 17.07
C LEU A 452 -28.39 -3.29 18.20
N THR A 453 -27.34 -4.07 18.02
CA THR A 453 -26.11 -4.09 18.82
C THR A 453 -24.94 -3.42 18.10
N ARG A 454 -24.95 -3.39 16.76
CA ARG A 454 -23.86 -2.85 15.94
C ARG A 454 -24.45 -2.05 14.76
N LEU A 455 -23.90 -0.87 14.46
CA LEU A 455 -24.37 0.02 13.39
C LEU A 455 -23.21 0.72 12.68
N TYR A 456 -23.18 0.71 11.35
CA TYR A 456 -22.15 1.36 10.53
C TYR A 456 -22.79 2.21 9.44
N MET A 457 -22.45 3.50 9.38
CA MET A 457 -23.06 4.49 8.50
C MET A 457 -22.03 5.39 7.79
N GLY A 458 -20.77 4.96 7.69
CA GLY A 458 -19.67 5.79 7.18
C GLY A 458 -19.87 6.26 5.73
N ASN A 459 -19.43 7.49 5.45
CA ASN A 459 -19.53 8.18 4.15
C ASN A 459 -20.97 8.49 3.68
N CYS A 460 -21.96 8.47 4.57
CA CYS A 460 -23.36 8.74 4.21
C CYS A 460 -23.74 10.24 4.25
N LYS A 461 -24.75 10.60 3.46
CA LYS A 461 -25.30 11.97 3.35
C LYS A 461 -26.75 12.04 3.84
N GLY A 462 -27.27 13.25 4.02
CA GLY A 462 -28.68 13.46 4.39
C GLY A 462 -29.03 13.21 5.86
N VAL A 463 -28.06 13.25 6.78
CA VAL A 463 -28.29 13.10 8.23
C VAL A 463 -28.23 14.47 8.91
N GLU A 464 -29.40 15.01 9.26
CA GLU A 464 -29.51 16.32 9.95
C GLU A 464 -29.46 16.20 11.49
N ASP A 465 -29.75 15.02 12.05
CA ASP A 465 -29.78 14.78 13.51
C ASP A 465 -29.41 13.33 13.91
N LEU A 466 -29.20 13.15 15.23
CA LEU A 466 -28.89 11.87 15.87
C LEU A 466 -30.01 11.33 16.79
N GLU A 467 -31.20 11.92 16.79
CA GLU A 467 -32.30 11.61 17.74
C GLU A 467 -32.74 10.14 17.66
N PHE A 468 -32.52 9.48 16.51
CA PHE A 468 -32.75 8.05 16.31
C PHE A 468 -32.00 7.15 17.32
N LEU A 469 -30.85 7.59 17.84
CA LEU A 469 -30.05 6.84 18.80
C LEU A 469 -30.73 6.70 20.18
N GLY A 470 -31.68 7.57 20.53
CA GLY A 470 -32.45 7.46 21.79
C GLY A 470 -33.25 6.17 21.95
N GLY A 471 -33.51 5.46 20.83
CA GLY A 471 -34.08 4.11 20.82
C GLY A 471 -33.06 2.98 21.00
N MET A 472 -31.80 3.19 20.63
CA MET A 472 -30.78 2.14 20.41
C MET A 472 -30.04 1.73 21.69
N LYS A 473 -30.79 1.17 22.64
CA LYS A 473 -30.30 0.87 24.00
C LYS A 473 -29.41 -0.37 24.10
N GLU A 474 -29.43 -1.22 23.08
CA GLU A 474 -28.60 -2.43 22.98
C GLU A 474 -27.26 -2.22 22.24
N LEU A 475 -27.02 -1.01 21.73
CA LEU A 475 -25.87 -0.69 20.88
C LEU A 475 -24.54 -0.77 21.64
N THR A 476 -23.64 -1.64 21.18
CA THR A 476 -22.27 -1.85 21.68
C THR A 476 -21.20 -1.33 20.71
N ARG A 477 -21.47 -1.31 19.40
CA ARG A 477 -20.59 -0.72 18.38
C ARG A 477 -21.33 0.27 17.49
N LEU A 478 -20.69 1.40 17.19
CA LEU A 478 -21.24 2.43 16.32
C LEU A 478 -20.12 3.10 15.50
N SER A 479 -20.24 3.08 14.17
CA SER A 479 -19.35 3.80 13.26
C SER A 479 -20.15 4.69 12.32
N PHE A 480 -19.77 5.96 12.18
CA PHE A 480 -20.44 6.91 11.27
C PHE A 480 -19.47 8.02 10.83
N SER A 481 -18.24 7.63 10.50
CA SER A 481 -17.16 8.52 10.07
C SER A 481 -17.41 9.15 8.69
N ASN A 482 -16.77 10.30 8.45
CA ASN A 482 -16.83 11.05 7.18
C ASN A 482 -18.27 11.45 6.79
N MET A 483 -18.96 12.17 7.67
CA MET A 483 -20.34 12.66 7.51
C MET A 483 -20.46 14.10 8.00
N GLU A 484 -21.11 14.98 7.26
CA GLU A 484 -21.22 16.42 7.60
C GLU A 484 -22.22 16.65 8.75
N LEU A 485 -21.73 16.62 10.01
CA LEU A 485 -22.53 16.75 11.23
C LEU A 485 -22.13 17.99 12.07
N ASP A 486 -21.55 19.01 11.42
CA ASP A 486 -21.11 20.26 12.07
C ASP A 486 -22.27 20.97 12.79
N GLY A 487 -22.17 21.05 14.12
CA GLY A 487 -23.19 21.67 14.98
C GLY A 487 -24.41 20.79 15.28
N VAL A 488 -24.48 19.57 14.74
CA VAL A 488 -25.42 18.53 15.21
C VAL A 488 -25.07 18.18 16.65
N LYS A 489 -26.08 17.87 17.47
CA LYS A 489 -25.84 17.50 18.86
C LYS A 489 -25.53 16.02 19.01
N ALA A 490 -24.58 15.73 19.90
CA ALA A 490 -24.21 14.38 20.28
C ALA A 490 -25.00 13.84 21.49
N ASP A 491 -25.96 14.57 22.09
CA ASP A 491 -26.64 14.09 23.32
C ASP A 491 -27.46 12.80 23.19
N PRO A 492 -28.06 12.41 22.05
CA PRO A 492 -28.73 11.11 21.88
C PRO A 492 -27.82 9.88 22.10
N LEU A 493 -26.50 10.00 21.86
CA LEU A 493 -25.53 8.94 22.17
C LEU A 493 -25.50 8.59 23.67
N SER A 494 -26.02 9.46 24.54
CA SER A 494 -26.10 9.24 25.99
C SER A 494 -27.01 8.05 26.38
N ASP A 495 -28.00 7.72 25.55
CA ASP A 495 -28.94 6.63 25.79
C ASP A 495 -28.37 5.26 25.36
N CYS A 496 -27.39 5.26 24.45
CA CYS A 496 -26.60 4.10 24.03
C CYS A 496 -25.57 3.69 25.11
N THR A 497 -26.04 3.47 26.34
CA THR A 497 -25.20 3.24 27.54
C THR A 497 -24.28 2.01 27.46
N LYS A 498 -24.58 1.07 26.55
CA LYS A 498 -23.81 -0.17 26.31
C LYS A 498 -22.61 0.00 25.39
N LEU A 499 -22.41 1.17 24.75
CA LEU A 499 -21.34 1.38 23.77
C LEU A 499 -19.93 1.06 24.32
N GLU A 500 -19.22 0.23 23.55
CA GLU A 500 -17.85 -0.24 23.80
C GLU A 500 -16.87 0.28 22.74
N VAL A 501 -17.29 0.38 21.47
CA VAL A 501 -16.48 0.90 20.35
C VAL A 501 -17.27 1.98 19.62
N VAL A 502 -16.67 3.17 19.45
CA VAL A 502 -17.28 4.26 18.69
C VAL A 502 -16.29 4.92 17.75
N ASN A 503 -16.66 5.09 16.47
CA ASN A 503 -15.93 5.88 15.48
C ASN A 503 -16.86 6.91 14.81
N TYR A 504 -16.47 8.18 14.84
CA TYR A 504 -17.09 9.24 14.03
C TYR A 504 -16.05 10.27 13.57
N SER A 505 -14.82 9.82 13.31
CA SER A 505 -13.76 10.67 12.77
C SER A 505 -14.21 11.36 11.47
N LYS A 506 -13.77 12.61 11.26
CA LYS A 506 -14.16 13.50 10.16
C LYS A 506 -15.66 13.80 10.11
N THR A 507 -16.27 14.20 11.23
CA THR A 507 -17.71 14.59 11.28
C THR A 507 -18.04 15.96 11.89
N GLY A 508 -17.08 16.67 12.49
CA GLY A 508 -17.33 17.95 13.16
C GLY A 508 -18.04 17.85 14.53
N LEU A 509 -18.35 16.64 15.01
CA LEU A 509 -18.95 16.42 16.34
C LEU A 509 -17.95 16.68 17.48
N SER A 510 -17.82 17.94 17.85
CA SER A 510 -16.89 18.43 18.86
C SER A 510 -17.32 18.20 20.31
N ASP A 511 -18.58 17.84 20.58
CA ASP A 511 -19.04 17.48 21.92
C ASP A 511 -19.03 15.97 22.17
N LEU A 512 -18.43 15.61 23.30
CA LEU A 512 -18.25 14.25 23.77
C LEU A 512 -19.03 13.98 25.08
N SER A 513 -19.87 14.92 25.53
CA SER A 513 -20.65 14.86 26.79
C SER A 513 -21.28 13.49 27.04
N TRP A 514 -21.91 12.93 26.00
CA TRP A 514 -22.60 11.65 25.93
C TRP A 514 -21.84 10.44 26.49
N THR A 515 -20.52 10.34 26.26
CA THR A 515 -19.76 9.19 26.78
C THR A 515 -19.77 9.12 28.31
N ALA A 516 -20.23 10.17 29.02
CA ALA A 516 -20.49 10.12 30.46
C ALA A 516 -21.42 8.98 30.88
N SER A 517 -22.37 8.63 30.01
CA SER A 517 -23.28 7.52 30.16
C SER A 517 -22.67 6.20 29.66
N CYS A 518 -21.93 6.23 28.54
CA CYS A 518 -21.29 5.08 27.90
C CYS A 518 -20.01 4.60 28.64
N LYS A 519 -20.15 4.19 29.91
CA LYS A 519 -19.01 3.81 30.76
C LYS A 519 -18.25 2.57 30.30
N ASN A 520 -18.83 1.77 29.41
CA ASN A 520 -18.23 0.56 28.87
C ASN A 520 -17.18 0.83 27.78
N LEU A 521 -17.11 2.06 27.24
CA LEU A 521 -16.22 2.40 26.13
C LEU A 521 -14.77 1.91 26.35
N ARG A 522 -14.29 1.12 25.38
CA ARG A 522 -12.94 0.59 25.21
C ARG A 522 -12.19 1.38 24.14
N GLU A 523 -12.88 1.74 23.08
CA GLU A 523 -12.30 2.40 21.92
C GLU A 523 -13.13 3.62 21.50
N LEU A 524 -12.42 4.71 21.21
CA LEU A 524 -12.97 5.93 20.65
C LEU A 524 -12.06 6.45 19.54
N GLN A 525 -12.61 6.61 18.34
CA GLN A 525 -11.99 7.34 17.22
C GLN A 525 -12.85 8.57 16.89
N ALA A 526 -12.27 9.76 17.00
CA ALA A 526 -12.94 11.02 16.72
C ALA A 526 -11.95 12.10 16.22
N ASP A 527 -11.15 11.70 15.24
CA ASP A 527 -10.13 12.53 14.60
C ASP A 527 -10.79 13.59 13.72
N GLN A 528 -10.19 14.78 13.61
CA GLN A 528 -10.69 15.88 12.76
C GLN A 528 -12.15 16.29 13.07
N CYS A 529 -12.55 16.22 14.34
CA CYS A 529 -13.90 16.54 14.84
C CYS A 529 -13.98 17.87 15.59
N GLN A 530 -12.97 18.74 15.48
CA GLN A 530 -12.88 20.04 16.16
C GLN A 530 -12.99 19.96 17.70
N ILE A 531 -12.68 18.81 18.29
CA ILE A 531 -12.77 18.55 19.73
C ILE A 531 -11.71 19.41 20.44
N VAL A 532 -12.16 20.37 21.26
CA VAL A 532 -11.27 21.24 22.06
C VAL A 532 -11.05 20.69 23.47
N ASP A 533 -12.09 20.03 23.99
CA ASP A 533 -12.20 19.62 25.38
C ASP A 533 -11.86 18.14 25.54
N LEU A 534 -11.65 17.64 26.77
CA LEU A 534 -10.97 16.36 26.99
C LEU A 534 -11.65 15.40 28.01
N SER A 535 -12.55 15.86 28.88
CA SER A 535 -12.85 15.07 30.10
C SER A 535 -14.00 14.01 30.09
N PRO A 536 -14.88 13.82 29.07
CA PRO A 536 -15.42 12.53 28.69
C PRO A 536 -14.46 11.57 28.09
N LEU A 537 -13.37 11.44 28.80
CA LEU A 537 -12.59 10.25 28.86
C LEU A 537 -12.59 9.76 30.34
N GLU A 538 -12.61 10.65 31.36
CA GLU A 538 -12.55 10.35 32.81
C GLU A 538 -13.41 9.20 33.39
N ALA A 539 -14.59 8.87 32.86
CA ALA A 539 -15.41 7.74 33.36
C ALA A 539 -15.22 6.43 32.58
N CYS A 540 -14.71 6.48 31.35
CA CYS A 540 -14.41 5.27 30.58
C CYS A 540 -13.05 4.77 31.06
N LYS A 541 -13.03 4.27 32.30
CA LYS A 541 -11.81 3.83 32.96
C LYS A 541 -11.18 2.61 32.30
N GLY A 542 -11.97 1.85 31.54
CA GLY A 542 -11.53 0.75 30.68
C GLY A 542 -11.25 1.17 29.24
N LEU A 543 -11.10 2.46 28.93
CA LEU A 543 -10.69 2.90 27.60
C LEU A 543 -9.24 2.43 27.35
N THR A 544 -9.05 1.61 26.32
CA THR A 544 -7.76 1.05 25.89
C THR A 544 -7.21 1.78 24.67
N THR A 545 -8.09 2.29 23.80
CA THR A 545 -7.74 2.89 22.52
C THR A 545 -8.40 4.26 22.39
N LEU A 546 -7.61 5.27 22.04
CA LEU A 546 -8.08 6.65 21.89
C LEU A 546 -7.40 7.29 20.69
N SER A 547 -8.18 7.66 19.67
CA SER A 547 -7.73 8.44 18.52
C SER A 547 -8.46 9.78 18.48
N LEU A 548 -7.71 10.88 18.59
CA LEU A 548 -8.20 12.26 18.51
C LEU A 548 -7.26 13.15 17.68
N SER A 549 -6.67 12.62 16.60
CA SER A 549 -5.80 13.39 15.70
C SER A 549 -6.52 14.62 15.09
N GLY A 550 -5.78 15.67 14.74
CA GLY A 550 -6.30 16.80 13.96
C GLY A 550 -7.40 17.60 14.66
N ASN A 551 -7.31 17.76 15.98
CA ASN A 551 -8.32 18.39 16.82
C ASN A 551 -7.79 19.72 17.42
N GLN A 552 -8.47 20.27 18.43
CA GLN A 552 -8.13 21.57 19.05
C GLN A 552 -7.75 21.41 20.54
N ILE A 553 -7.27 20.23 20.92
CA ILE A 553 -6.98 19.83 22.30
C ILE A 553 -5.74 20.56 22.80
N SER A 554 -5.74 20.94 24.08
CA SER A 554 -4.59 21.58 24.75
C SER A 554 -4.42 21.17 26.21
N ASP A 555 -5.53 20.90 26.92
CA ASP A 555 -5.53 20.35 28.29
C ASP A 555 -5.87 18.86 28.28
N ILE A 556 -4.86 18.00 28.38
CA ILE A 556 -5.04 16.53 28.49
C ILE A 556 -5.04 15.99 29.92
N SER A 557 -5.02 16.86 30.94
CA SER A 557 -4.92 16.48 32.37
C SER A 557 -5.94 15.41 32.81
N SER A 558 -7.09 15.37 32.13
CA SER A 558 -8.21 14.49 32.42
C SER A 558 -8.03 13.05 31.88
N LEU A 559 -6.96 12.76 31.13
CA LEU A 559 -6.50 11.40 30.85
C LEU A 559 -5.77 10.75 32.04
N ARG A 560 -5.31 11.54 33.03
CA ARG A 560 -4.44 11.07 34.13
C ARG A 560 -4.98 9.80 34.79
N GLY A 561 -6.28 9.77 35.08
CA GLY A 561 -6.95 8.64 35.69
C GLY A 561 -7.41 7.51 34.74
N LEU A 562 -6.89 7.38 33.52
CA LEU A 562 -7.23 6.31 32.56
C LEU A 562 -6.05 5.33 32.43
N SER A 563 -5.97 4.37 33.37
CA SER A 563 -4.84 3.44 33.51
C SER A 563 -4.80 2.33 32.47
N GLU A 564 -5.88 2.13 31.72
CA GLU A 564 -6.04 0.99 30.80
C GLU A 564 -5.62 1.30 29.35
N LEU A 565 -5.21 2.55 29.06
CA LEU A 565 -4.78 2.98 27.73
C LEU A 565 -3.53 2.20 27.26
N LEU A 566 -3.64 1.65 26.06
CA LEU A 566 -2.60 0.89 25.33
C LEU A 566 -2.08 1.72 24.15
N THR A 567 -3.00 2.30 23.38
CA THR A 567 -2.74 3.03 22.14
C THR A 567 -3.44 4.39 22.22
N VAL A 568 -2.68 5.47 22.06
CA VAL A 568 -3.16 6.85 22.16
C VAL A 568 -2.60 7.70 21.02
N ASP A 569 -3.48 8.24 20.18
CA ASP A 569 -3.16 9.25 19.18
C ASP A 569 -3.80 10.59 19.58
N LEU A 570 -2.92 11.60 19.75
CA LEU A 570 -3.23 13.00 20.03
C LEU A 570 -2.47 13.93 19.06
N SER A 571 -2.04 13.41 17.91
CA SER A 571 -1.31 14.14 16.86
C SER A 571 -2.08 15.37 16.35
N GLN A 572 -1.38 16.34 15.76
CA GLN A 572 -1.99 17.53 15.12
C GLN A 572 -2.97 18.27 16.05
N ASN A 573 -2.48 18.72 17.20
CA ASN A 573 -3.27 19.39 18.24
C ASN A 573 -2.50 20.61 18.81
N ALA A 574 -2.95 21.17 19.93
CA ALA A 574 -2.33 22.33 20.59
C ALA A 574 -1.84 22.01 22.03
N ILE A 575 -1.38 20.77 22.25
CA ILE A 575 -0.94 20.25 23.54
C ILE A 575 0.51 20.66 23.82
N SER A 576 0.80 21.03 25.06
CA SER A 576 2.17 21.32 25.54
C SER A 576 2.48 20.73 26.91
N ASP A 577 1.45 20.52 27.75
CA ASP A 577 1.52 19.83 29.04
C ASP A 577 0.93 18.41 28.88
N ILE A 578 1.78 17.39 29.01
CA ILE A 578 1.37 15.98 28.93
C ILE A 578 1.25 15.28 30.29
N THR A 579 1.06 16.02 31.40
CA THR A 579 0.82 15.43 32.75
C THR A 579 -0.45 14.56 32.82
N GLY A 580 -1.33 14.64 31.82
CA GLY A 580 -2.39 13.65 31.58
C GLY A 580 -1.89 12.22 31.34
N MET A 581 -0.63 12.05 30.94
CA MET A 581 -0.01 10.76 30.63
C MET A 581 0.82 10.16 31.77
N GLU A 582 0.82 10.77 32.95
CA GLU A 582 1.40 10.13 34.15
C GLU A 582 0.73 8.77 34.45
N GLY A 583 1.51 7.81 34.97
CA GLY A 583 1.03 6.53 35.46
C GLY A 583 0.48 5.57 34.41
N LYS A 584 0.76 5.77 33.11
CA LYS A 584 0.26 4.92 32.01
C LYS A 584 1.12 3.66 31.81
N THR A 585 1.22 2.83 32.86
CA THR A 585 2.07 1.62 32.89
C THR A 585 1.70 0.52 31.87
N LYS A 586 0.62 0.70 31.11
CA LYS A 586 0.15 -0.21 30.05
C LYS A 586 0.31 0.35 28.62
N LEU A 587 0.75 1.60 28.49
CA LEU A 587 0.91 2.28 27.20
C LEU A 587 1.98 1.57 26.36
N GLN A 588 1.65 1.32 25.11
CA GLN A 588 2.47 0.63 24.11
C GLN A 588 2.73 1.54 22.91
N ASP A 589 1.72 2.28 22.46
CA ASP A 589 1.83 3.21 21.34
C ASP A 589 1.35 4.59 21.77
N PHE A 590 2.17 5.62 21.55
CA PHE A 590 1.80 7.01 21.81
C PHE A 590 2.25 7.93 20.68
N ASP A 591 1.28 8.55 20.03
CA ASP A 591 1.49 9.65 19.08
C ASP A 591 1.04 10.97 19.71
N ILE A 592 1.98 11.91 19.79
CA ILE A 592 1.78 13.31 20.19
C ILE A 592 2.49 14.25 19.20
N SER A 593 2.67 13.81 17.96
CA SER A 593 3.28 14.58 16.87
C SER A 593 2.52 15.87 16.55
N GLU A 594 3.17 16.84 15.93
CA GLU A 594 2.55 18.10 15.46
C GLU A 594 1.82 18.84 16.61
N ASN A 595 2.54 19.06 17.71
CA ASN A 595 2.05 19.68 18.93
C ASN A 595 3.08 20.72 19.45
N GLN A 596 3.12 21.00 20.75
CA GLN A 596 4.00 21.99 21.38
C GLN A 596 4.63 21.47 22.68
N VAL A 597 4.83 20.15 22.78
CA VAL A 597 5.40 19.47 23.95
C VAL A 597 6.90 19.75 24.04
N ALA A 598 7.37 20.06 25.26
CA ALA A 598 8.78 20.31 25.57
C ALA A 598 9.32 19.43 26.72
N ASP A 599 8.47 18.65 27.39
CA ASP A 599 8.82 17.76 28.50
C ASP A 599 8.14 16.39 28.32
N LEU A 600 8.94 15.32 28.32
CA LEU A 600 8.47 13.93 28.28
C LEU A 600 8.37 13.27 29.66
N SER A 601 8.78 13.94 30.74
CA SER A 601 8.86 13.37 32.10
C SER A 601 7.56 12.74 32.65
N PRO A 602 6.34 13.14 32.23
CA PRO A 602 5.12 12.42 32.59
C PRO A 602 5.07 10.97 32.09
N LEU A 603 5.79 10.62 31.01
CA LEU A 603 5.76 9.29 30.41
C LEU A 603 6.61 8.24 31.14
N LYS A 604 7.45 8.63 32.11
CA LYS A 604 8.45 7.77 32.78
C LYS A 604 7.96 6.40 33.28
N ASP A 605 6.67 6.27 33.62
CA ASP A 605 6.08 5.04 34.14
C ASP A 605 5.74 4.03 33.01
N SER A 606 5.88 4.43 31.74
CA SER A 606 5.40 3.72 30.54
C SER A 606 6.43 2.73 29.98
N ALA A 607 7.06 1.91 30.83
CA ALA A 607 8.09 0.94 30.41
C ALA A 607 7.61 -0.19 29.47
N GLY A 608 6.33 -0.16 29.05
CA GLY A 608 5.73 -1.02 28.04
C GLY A 608 5.77 -0.45 26.61
N LEU A 609 6.25 0.78 26.42
CA LEU A 609 6.18 1.52 25.15
C LEU A 609 7.02 0.85 24.05
N HIS A 610 6.40 0.58 22.91
CA HIS A 610 6.99 0.06 21.68
C HIS A 610 7.09 1.14 20.59
N ILE A 611 6.13 2.07 20.52
CA ILE A 611 6.10 3.16 19.55
C ILE A 611 5.92 4.50 20.26
N LEU A 612 6.79 5.46 19.94
CA LEU A 612 6.69 6.85 20.38
C LEU A 612 6.86 7.78 19.17
N ASP A 613 5.81 8.53 18.82
CA ASP A 613 5.93 9.66 17.89
C ASP A 613 5.78 11.00 18.64
N VAL A 614 6.84 11.80 18.55
CA VAL A 614 6.99 13.15 19.09
C VAL A 614 7.53 14.11 18.01
N LYS A 615 7.38 13.79 16.71
CA LYS A 615 7.76 14.67 15.60
C LYS A 615 7.14 16.06 15.76
N LYS A 616 7.76 17.11 15.20
CA LYS A 616 7.16 18.47 15.11
C LYS A 616 6.68 18.98 16.47
N ASN A 617 7.57 18.99 17.46
CA ASN A 617 7.31 19.46 18.82
C ASN A 617 8.38 20.50 19.23
N LYS A 618 8.68 20.62 20.53
CA LYS A 618 9.61 21.61 21.10
C LYS A 618 10.58 20.95 22.08
N LEU A 619 10.94 19.68 21.82
CA LEU A 619 11.84 18.91 22.68
C LEU A 619 13.29 19.39 22.48
N THR A 620 13.93 19.85 23.55
CA THR A 620 15.40 20.04 23.60
C THR A 620 16.12 18.85 24.25
N GLU A 621 15.40 18.07 25.05
CA GLU A 621 15.91 16.89 25.76
C GLU A 621 14.90 15.73 25.67
N ILE A 622 15.41 14.50 25.60
CA ILE A 622 14.62 13.26 25.54
C ILE A 622 14.93 12.32 26.71
N GLY A 623 15.36 12.88 27.85
CA GLY A 623 15.86 12.13 29.02
C GLY A 623 14.98 10.95 29.45
N THR A 624 13.65 11.08 29.34
CA THR A 624 12.70 10.02 29.73
C THR A 624 12.82 8.74 28.91
N VAL A 625 13.36 8.79 27.68
CA VAL A 625 13.47 7.64 26.77
C VAL A 625 14.31 6.49 27.34
N GLU A 626 15.22 6.76 28.29
CA GLU A 626 15.98 5.73 29.02
C GLU A 626 15.07 4.71 29.75
N ASN A 627 13.81 5.07 30.01
CA ASN A 627 12.81 4.25 30.71
C ASN A 627 12.01 3.33 29.77
N PHE A 628 12.28 3.34 28.45
CA PHE A 628 11.54 2.57 27.44
C PHE A 628 12.43 1.46 26.81
N PRO A 629 12.81 0.41 27.57
CA PRO A 629 13.72 -0.64 27.07
C PRO A 629 13.13 -1.51 25.96
N LYS A 630 11.82 -1.37 25.68
CA LYS A 630 11.09 -2.08 24.62
C LYS A 630 10.81 -1.24 23.37
N LEU A 631 11.31 0.00 23.33
CA LEU A 631 11.00 0.94 22.25
C LEU A 631 11.58 0.41 20.93
N LEU A 632 10.70 0.11 19.98
CA LEU A 632 11.01 -0.41 18.65
C LEU A 632 11.13 0.74 17.63
N ASN A 633 10.23 1.72 17.74
CA ASN A 633 10.18 2.88 16.85
C ASN A 633 10.19 4.17 17.68
N LEU A 634 11.18 5.03 17.43
CA LEU A 634 11.21 6.41 17.92
C LEU A 634 11.16 7.37 16.74
N TYR A 635 10.14 8.22 16.70
CA TYR A 635 10.00 9.28 15.73
C TYR A 635 10.09 10.63 16.46
N ALA A 636 11.15 11.39 16.22
CA ALA A 636 11.47 12.63 16.94
C ALA A 636 12.00 13.75 16.00
N ASP A 637 11.75 13.61 14.69
CA ASP A 637 12.14 14.59 13.68
C ASP A 637 11.48 15.97 13.91
N GLN A 638 12.09 17.06 13.42
CA GLN A 638 11.59 18.44 13.58
C GLN A 638 11.40 18.83 15.06
N ASN A 639 12.52 18.84 15.81
CA ASN A 639 12.61 19.25 17.21
C ASN A 639 13.91 20.06 17.46
N GLU A 640 14.28 20.32 18.71
CA GLU A 640 15.50 21.04 19.10
C GLU A 640 16.50 20.14 19.87
N ILE A 641 16.44 18.81 19.67
CA ILE A 641 17.22 17.82 20.43
C ILE A 641 18.69 17.92 20.03
N ALA A 642 19.60 17.91 21.02
CA ALA A 642 21.05 17.86 20.80
C ALA A 642 21.74 16.61 21.39
N ASP A 643 21.12 15.96 22.38
CA ASP A 643 21.67 14.81 23.10
C ASP A 643 20.82 13.56 22.90
N LEU A 644 21.43 12.52 22.32
CA LEU A 644 20.80 11.21 22.09
C LEU A 644 21.11 10.18 23.18
N THR A 645 21.94 10.49 24.19
CA THR A 645 22.35 9.49 25.20
C THR A 645 21.23 8.73 25.91
N PRO A 646 19.98 9.23 26.06
CA PRO A 646 18.87 8.42 26.59
C PRO A 646 18.52 7.17 25.76
N ILE A 647 18.81 7.12 24.44
CA ILE A 647 18.45 5.97 23.60
C ILE A 647 19.32 4.72 23.83
N ASN A 648 20.43 4.84 24.59
CA ASN A 648 21.32 3.72 24.93
C ASN A 648 20.60 2.53 25.64
N GLY A 649 19.43 2.78 26.22
CA GLY A 649 18.58 1.74 26.83
C GLY A 649 17.71 0.95 25.83
N CYS A 650 17.41 1.53 24.66
CA CYS A 650 16.44 1.02 23.68
C CYS A 650 17.10 0.04 22.70
N LYS A 651 17.54 -1.12 23.18
CA LYS A 651 18.35 -2.06 22.37
C LYS A 651 17.59 -2.76 21.25
N ASP A 652 16.27 -2.84 21.38
CA ASP A 652 15.36 -3.45 20.41
C ASP A 652 14.90 -2.43 19.33
N LEU A 653 15.47 -1.22 19.31
CA LEU A 653 15.07 -0.12 18.43
C LEU A 653 15.41 -0.43 16.96
N ALA A 654 14.37 -0.59 16.14
CA ALA A 654 14.44 -0.90 14.72
C ALA A 654 14.29 0.35 13.83
N TYR A 655 13.62 1.40 14.31
CA TYR A 655 13.45 2.67 13.61
C TYR A 655 13.85 3.86 14.50
N LEU A 656 14.70 4.74 14.00
CA LEU A 656 15.04 6.03 14.62
C LEU A 656 14.90 7.17 13.61
N GLY A 657 13.90 8.03 13.81
CA GLY A 657 13.74 9.31 13.13
C GLY A 657 14.14 10.46 14.05
N ILE A 658 15.17 11.20 13.66
CA ILE A 658 15.81 12.30 14.41
C ILE A 658 16.25 13.45 13.48
N SER A 659 15.65 13.53 12.29
CA SER A 659 15.96 14.55 11.28
C SER A 659 15.56 15.95 11.76
N GLU A 660 16.16 17.01 11.22
CA GLU A 660 15.83 18.41 11.57
C GLU A 660 15.89 18.66 13.09
N ASN A 661 17.10 18.50 13.63
CA ASN A 661 17.42 18.64 15.05
C ASN A 661 18.81 19.32 15.20
N GLN A 662 19.37 19.33 16.41
CA GLN A 662 20.67 19.95 16.73
C GLN A 662 21.76 18.91 17.07
N ILE A 663 21.62 17.68 16.58
CA ILE A 663 22.45 16.53 16.93
C ILE A 663 23.80 16.63 16.21
N SER A 664 24.90 16.42 16.94
CA SER A 664 26.27 16.49 16.42
C SER A 664 27.06 15.18 16.52
N SER A 665 26.54 14.19 17.24
CA SER A 665 27.15 12.87 17.42
C SER A 665 26.07 11.79 17.49
N LEU A 666 26.35 10.66 16.84
CA LEU A 666 25.55 9.44 16.89
C LEU A 666 26.06 8.46 17.98
N ASP A 667 26.88 8.91 18.93
CA ASP A 667 27.57 8.07 19.94
C ASP A 667 26.67 7.09 20.71
N ALA A 668 25.38 7.42 20.86
CA ALA A 668 24.36 6.62 21.53
C ALA A 668 23.74 5.52 20.65
N CYS A 669 24.03 5.49 19.35
CA CYS A 669 23.61 4.44 18.42
C CYS A 669 24.52 3.19 18.47
N ARG A 670 25.66 3.24 19.18
CA ARG A 670 26.64 2.15 19.22
C ARG A 670 26.03 0.85 19.76
N GLY A 671 25.96 -0.15 18.89
CA GLY A 671 25.42 -1.47 19.23
C GLY A 671 23.89 -1.56 19.24
N LEU A 672 23.18 -0.63 18.59
CA LEU A 672 21.76 -0.81 18.24
C LEU A 672 21.64 -1.80 17.07
N ILE A 673 21.95 -3.06 17.33
CA ILE A 673 22.06 -4.11 16.29
C ILE A 673 20.74 -4.41 15.56
N GLU A 674 19.58 -4.14 16.18
CA GLU A 674 18.26 -4.32 15.56
C GLU A 674 17.86 -3.13 14.65
N LEU A 675 18.64 -2.05 14.61
CA LEU A 675 18.32 -0.83 13.86
C LEU A 675 18.33 -1.09 12.34
N LYS A 676 17.17 -0.89 11.71
CA LYS A 676 16.96 -1.07 10.26
C LYS A 676 16.85 0.24 9.51
N MET A 677 16.37 1.29 10.18
CA MET A 677 16.22 2.61 9.59
C MET A 677 16.74 3.70 10.51
N LEU A 678 17.58 4.56 9.96
CA LEU A 678 18.05 5.79 10.60
C LEU A 678 17.81 6.97 9.67
N PHE A 679 16.93 7.88 10.08
CA PHE A 679 16.68 9.16 9.44
C PHE A 679 17.25 10.26 10.34
N ALA A 680 18.39 10.83 9.95
CA ALA A 680 19.15 11.81 10.72
C ALA A 680 19.61 13.01 9.87
N GLY A 681 18.88 13.29 8.79
CA GLY A 681 19.15 14.43 7.93
C GLY A 681 18.96 15.78 8.63
N ASN A 682 19.47 16.86 8.05
CA ASN A 682 19.34 18.23 8.54
C ASN A 682 19.80 18.39 10.00
N ASN A 683 21.06 18.02 10.27
CA ASN A 683 21.68 17.99 11.60
C ASN A 683 23.14 18.53 11.54
N GLN A 684 23.94 18.28 12.58
CA GLN A 684 25.33 18.72 12.70
C GLN A 684 26.32 17.55 12.82
N ILE A 685 25.92 16.34 12.38
CA ILE A 685 26.71 15.11 12.48
C ILE A 685 27.95 15.20 11.59
N SER A 686 29.11 14.77 12.10
CA SER A 686 30.39 14.85 11.38
C SER A 686 31.15 13.53 11.26
N SER A 687 30.71 12.48 11.95
CA SER A 687 31.24 11.11 11.90
C SER A 687 30.07 10.12 12.04
N ILE A 688 30.18 8.99 11.35
CA ILE A 688 29.25 7.86 11.41
C ILE A 688 29.87 6.59 12.02
N ASP A 689 31.09 6.67 12.53
CA ASP A 689 31.77 5.61 13.30
C ASP A 689 30.91 5.01 14.44
N PRO A 690 30.01 5.78 15.11
CA PRO A 690 29.08 5.21 16.08
C PRO A 690 28.06 4.19 15.52
N LEU A 691 27.92 4.08 14.21
CA LEU A 691 27.07 3.08 13.55
C LEU A 691 27.79 1.75 13.30
N GLU A 692 29.08 1.63 13.62
CA GLU A 692 29.80 0.36 13.51
C GLU A 692 29.08 -0.75 14.32
N GLY A 693 28.82 -1.87 13.66
CA GLY A 693 28.02 -2.98 14.20
C GLY A 693 26.50 -2.90 14.00
N CYS A 694 25.94 -1.80 13.45
CA CYS A 694 24.52 -1.70 13.10
C CYS A 694 24.19 -2.39 11.75
N THR A 695 24.60 -3.65 11.61
CA THR A 695 24.65 -4.41 10.33
C THR A 695 23.29 -4.65 9.66
N ASN A 696 22.19 -4.44 10.38
CA ASN A 696 20.82 -4.61 9.90
C ASN A 696 20.22 -3.35 9.25
N LEU A 697 20.97 -2.23 9.20
CA LEU A 697 20.52 -0.99 8.55
C LEU A 697 20.27 -1.20 7.05
N THR A 698 19.00 -1.14 6.64
CA THR A 698 18.56 -1.17 5.23
C THR A 698 18.39 0.24 4.67
N ASN A 699 18.08 1.21 5.53
CA ASN A 699 17.81 2.62 5.19
C ASN A 699 18.71 3.52 6.04
N LEU A 700 19.57 4.31 5.41
CA LEU A 700 20.41 5.29 6.11
C LEU A 700 20.35 6.66 5.43
N GLU A 701 19.76 7.63 6.11
CA GLU A 701 19.56 8.99 5.61
C GLU A 701 20.22 10.04 6.52
N LEU A 702 21.17 10.76 5.93
CA LEU A 702 22.17 11.61 6.57
C LEU A 702 22.35 12.94 5.82
N GLN A 703 21.40 13.32 4.96
CA GLN A 703 21.42 14.54 4.14
C GLN A 703 21.64 15.82 4.98
N ASN A 704 22.26 16.86 4.43
CA ASN A 704 22.50 18.14 5.12
C ASN A 704 23.16 17.96 6.50
N ASN A 705 24.39 17.43 6.49
CA ASN A 705 25.23 17.23 7.67
C ASN A 705 26.68 17.70 7.37
N GLN A 706 27.68 17.19 8.09
CA GLN A 706 29.10 17.59 7.96
C GLN A 706 30.04 16.39 7.79
N ILE A 707 29.51 15.24 7.37
CA ILE A 707 30.22 13.97 7.25
C ILE A 707 31.26 14.05 6.12
N ARG A 708 32.41 13.40 6.34
CA ARG A 708 33.50 13.27 5.36
C ARG A 708 33.97 11.84 5.17
N ASP A 709 34.08 11.13 6.28
CA ASP A 709 34.57 9.76 6.34
C ASP A 709 33.38 8.79 6.27
N LEU A 710 33.43 7.86 5.32
CA LEU A 710 32.44 6.80 5.14
C LEU A 710 32.98 5.42 5.54
N SER A 711 34.20 5.32 6.07
CA SER A 711 34.89 4.06 6.34
C SER A 711 34.12 3.11 7.27
N ALA A 712 33.30 3.65 8.17
CA ALA A 712 32.38 2.90 9.03
C ALA A 712 31.38 2.01 8.26
N LEU A 713 31.08 2.33 7.00
CA LEU A 713 30.17 1.53 6.15
C LEU A 713 30.85 0.28 5.55
N GLY A 714 32.18 0.24 5.51
CA GLY A 714 32.94 -0.85 4.91
C GLY A 714 32.80 -2.18 5.66
N ASN A 715 32.85 -3.29 4.93
CA ASN A 715 32.82 -4.68 5.41
C ASN A 715 31.57 -5.13 6.22
N GLN A 716 30.66 -4.22 6.60
CA GLN A 716 29.60 -4.50 7.58
C GLN A 716 28.17 -4.29 7.05
N PHE A 717 27.95 -3.37 6.10
CA PHE A 717 26.61 -2.91 5.71
C PHE A 717 26.03 -3.66 4.49
N GLN A 718 26.04 -4.99 4.56
CA GLN A 718 25.58 -5.84 3.45
C GLN A 718 24.06 -5.75 3.19
N GLU A 719 23.27 -5.38 4.21
CA GLU A 719 21.81 -5.19 4.12
C GLU A 719 21.38 -3.81 3.62
N LEU A 720 22.31 -2.85 3.45
CA LEU A 720 21.99 -1.48 3.07
C LEU A 720 21.43 -1.41 1.64
N VAL A 721 20.16 -0.97 1.50
CA VAL A 721 19.44 -0.84 0.23
C VAL A 721 19.46 0.60 -0.28
N HIS A 722 19.43 1.58 0.63
CA HIS A 722 19.41 3.00 0.32
C HIS A 722 20.36 3.77 1.23
N LEU A 723 21.15 4.66 0.62
CA LEU A 723 22.01 5.59 1.32
C LEU A 723 21.78 7.02 0.80
N ASN A 724 21.39 7.93 1.68
CA ASN A 724 21.33 9.36 1.40
C ASN A 724 22.38 10.11 2.22
N ILE A 725 23.40 10.64 1.53
CA ILE A 725 24.50 11.45 2.08
C ILE A 725 24.58 12.82 1.38
N SER A 726 23.51 13.26 0.71
CA SER A 726 23.48 14.56 0.00
C SER A 726 23.83 15.75 0.91
N HIS A 727 24.36 16.83 0.35
CA HIS A 727 24.77 18.03 1.08
C HIS A 727 25.69 17.73 2.30
N ASN A 728 26.76 16.97 2.06
CA ASN A 728 27.81 16.67 3.04
C ASN A 728 29.19 17.08 2.49
N ARG A 729 30.26 16.39 2.89
CA ARG A 729 31.64 16.62 2.45
C ARG A 729 32.38 15.29 2.22
N ALA A 730 31.64 14.23 1.87
CA ALA A 730 32.24 12.94 1.50
C ALA A 730 33.05 13.11 0.20
N ALA A 731 34.21 12.46 0.12
CA ALA A 731 35.13 12.58 -1.02
C ALA A 731 35.49 11.24 -1.68
N ASP A 732 35.25 10.14 -0.97
CA ASP A 732 35.62 8.76 -1.28
C ASP A 732 34.41 7.85 -1.06
N LEU A 733 34.08 7.04 -2.06
CA LEU A 733 32.99 6.06 -2.03
C LEU A 733 33.49 4.61 -1.87
N SER A 734 34.81 4.38 -1.81
CA SER A 734 35.39 3.04 -1.69
C SER A 734 34.88 2.22 -0.49
N PRO A 735 34.51 2.81 0.68
CA PRO A 735 33.87 2.05 1.76
C PRO A 735 32.52 1.42 1.39
N LEU A 736 31.85 1.89 0.33
CA LEU A 736 30.59 1.33 -0.12
C LEU A 736 30.75 -0.02 -0.84
N ALA A 737 31.96 -0.49 -1.14
CA ALA A 737 32.22 -1.72 -1.91
C ALA A 737 31.36 -2.92 -1.43
N ASP A 738 31.37 -3.19 -0.12
CA ASP A 738 30.65 -4.32 0.50
C ASP A 738 29.13 -4.12 0.65
N CYS A 739 28.60 -2.92 0.36
CA CYS A 739 27.17 -2.65 0.32
C CYS A 739 26.57 -3.28 -0.96
N VAL A 740 26.43 -4.60 -0.98
CA VAL A 740 26.04 -5.40 -2.16
C VAL A 740 24.55 -5.32 -2.51
N LYS A 741 23.70 -4.97 -1.54
CA LYS A 741 22.25 -4.73 -1.74
C LYS A 741 21.91 -3.28 -2.11
N LEU A 742 22.91 -2.38 -2.15
CA LEU A 742 22.70 -0.96 -2.40
C LEU A 742 22.04 -0.76 -3.77
N SER A 743 20.84 -0.18 -3.73
CA SER A 743 19.94 -0.02 -4.87
C SER A 743 19.70 1.44 -5.24
N VAL A 744 19.76 2.33 -4.24
CA VAL A 744 19.68 3.78 -4.39
C VAL A 744 20.82 4.44 -3.63
N LEU A 745 21.59 5.29 -4.31
CA LEU A 745 22.58 6.19 -3.69
C LEU A 745 22.21 7.63 -4.04
N VAL A 746 21.98 8.45 -3.01
CA VAL A 746 21.81 9.90 -3.13
C VAL A 746 22.97 10.56 -2.40
N GLY A 747 23.79 11.34 -3.11
CA GLY A 747 25.05 11.88 -2.62
C GLY A 747 25.49 13.13 -3.39
N ASP A 748 24.53 13.88 -3.91
CA ASP A 748 24.75 15.17 -4.53
C ASP A 748 25.30 16.22 -3.54
N HIS A 749 25.86 17.32 -4.06
CA HIS A 749 26.43 18.40 -3.27
C HIS A 749 27.47 17.92 -2.23
N ASN A 750 28.51 17.24 -2.71
CA ASN A 750 29.58 16.66 -1.88
C ASN A 750 30.97 16.99 -2.47
N GLU A 751 32.02 16.36 -1.94
CA GLU A 751 33.41 16.53 -2.40
C GLU A 751 33.90 15.28 -3.21
N ILE A 752 32.99 14.44 -3.73
CA ILE A 752 33.29 13.11 -4.32
C ILE A 752 34.12 13.24 -5.59
N THR A 753 35.22 12.49 -5.67
CA THR A 753 36.18 12.56 -6.79
C THR A 753 36.20 11.33 -7.68
N SER A 754 35.70 10.19 -7.19
CA SER A 754 35.73 8.88 -7.85
C SER A 754 34.44 8.12 -7.57
N LEU A 755 34.11 7.17 -8.45
CA LEU A 755 33.00 6.22 -8.28
C LEU A 755 33.48 4.85 -7.76
N GLU A 756 34.76 4.76 -7.36
CA GLU A 756 35.35 3.58 -6.72
C GLU A 756 34.52 3.15 -5.50
N GLY A 757 34.28 1.85 -5.35
CA GLY A 757 33.31 1.29 -4.38
C GLY A 757 31.91 1.03 -4.95
N LEU A 758 31.60 1.50 -6.18
CA LEU A 758 30.33 1.22 -6.88
C LEU A 758 30.42 0.08 -7.92
N GLU A 759 31.53 -0.65 -7.96
CA GLU A 759 31.76 -1.77 -8.87
C GLU A 759 30.83 -2.96 -8.57
N ASN A 760 30.40 -3.66 -9.62
CA ASN A 760 29.65 -4.92 -9.54
C ASN A 760 28.35 -4.90 -8.71
N LYS A 761 27.78 -3.71 -8.46
CA LYS A 761 26.54 -3.52 -7.70
C LYS A 761 25.32 -3.88 -8.55
N SER A 762 25.07 -5.17 -8.72
CA SER A 762 23.95 -5.74 -9.49
C SER A 762 22.55 -5.45 -8.94
N SER A 763 22.41 -4.66 -7.87
CA SER A 763 21.12 -4.15 -7.36
C SER A 763 20.91 -2.65 -7.59
N LEU A 764 21.94 -1.93 -8.07
CA LEU A 764 21.97 -0.47 -8.20
C LEU A 764 21.06 -0.01 -9.34
N LYS A 765 20.06 0.83 -9.04
CA LYS A 765 19.09 1.34 -10.01
C LYS A 765 19.04 2.86 -10.09
N ALA A 766 19.38 3.57 -9.02
CA ALA A 766 19.49 5.02 -8.99
C ALA A 766 20.80 5.47 -8.34
N VAL A 767 21.51 6.38 -9.03
CA VAL A 767 22.71 7.07 -8.52
C VAL A 767 22.52 8.56 -8.76
N VAL A 768 22.51 9.36 -7.69
CA VAL A 768 22.38 10.82 -7.72
C VAL A 768 23.64 11.42 -7.11
N LEU A 769 24.50 12.01 -7.93
CA LEU A 769 25.81 12.55 -7.54
C LEU A 769 26.09 13.89 -8.24
N ASN A 770 25.06 14.70 -8.53
CA ASN A 770 25.28 16.04 -9.07
C ASN A 770 26.08 16.93 -8.10
N ASP A 771 26.73 17.96 -8.62
CA ASP A 771 27.49 18.94 -7.83
C ASP A 771 28.59 18.27 -6.98
N ASN A 772 29.49 17.58 -7.69
CA ASN A 772 30.64 16.85 -7.15
C ASN A 772 31.89 17.11 -8.03
N GLN A 773 32.93 16.28 -7.90
CA GLN A 773 34.22 16.43 -8.59
C GLN A 773 34.62 15.19 -9.41
N ILE A 774 33.65 14.36 -9.79
CA ILE A 774 33.82 13.08 -10.49
C ILE A 774 34.33 13.31 -11.93
N ARG A 775 35.21 12.43 -12.42
CA ARG A 775 35.88 12.56 -13.74
C ARG A 775 35.71 11.38 -14.70
N GLU A 776 35.57 10.18 -14.15
CA GLU A 776 35.64 8.91 -14.88
C GLU A 776 34.45 8.05 -14.44
N THR A 777 33.84 7.33 -15.39
CA THR A 777 32.65 6.50 -15.14
C THR A 777 32.96 5.00 -15.05
N ASP A 778 34.21 4.60 -15.28
CA ASP A 778 34.71 3.22 -15.30
C ASP A 778 34.31 2.35 -14.11
N PRO A 779 34.32 2.83 -12.84
CA PRO A 779 33.96 2.00 -11.68
C PRO A 779 32.52 1.47 -11.72
N LEU A 780 31.58 2.14 -12.40
CA LEU A 780 30.21 1.65 -12.55
C LEU A 780 30.08 0.47 -13.52
N GLY A 781 31.12 0.17 -14.32
CA GLY A 781 31.29 -0.97 -15.23
C GLY A 781 30.12 -1.95 -15.41
N SER A 782 30.07 -3.01 -14.61
CA SER A 782 29.05 -4.07 -14.70
C SER A 782 27.74 -3.74 -13.93
N SER A 783 27.75 -2.70 -13.10
CA SER A 783 26.60 -2.23 -12.31
C SER A 783 25.52 -1.57 -13.19
N PHE A 784 25.89 -1.11 -14.40
CA PHE A 784 24.97 -0.47 -15.36
C PHE A 784 23.81 -1.34 -15.86
N ASN A 785 23.83 -2.66 -15.64
CA ASN A 785 22.82 -3.56 -16.23
C ASN A 785 21.39 -3.43 -15.68
N GLN A 786 21.23 -2.79 -14.50
CA GLN A 786 19.95 -2.48 -13.86
C GLN A 786 19.76 -0.99 -13.55
N LEU A 787 20.70 -0.14 -13.98
CA LEU A 787 20.65 1.30 -13.72
C LEU A 787 19.56 1.95 -14.59
N VAL A 788 18.62 2.64 -13.93
CA VAL A 788 17.49 3.35 -14.57
C VAL A 788 17.66 4.86 -14.42
N TYR A 789 18.27 5.33 -13.33
CA TYR A 789 18.56 6.75 -13.09
C TYR A 789 20.04 6.96 -12.81
N LEU A 790 20.67 7.85 -13.58
CA LEU A 790 22.02 8.33 -13.33
C LEU A 790 22.03 9.86 -13.41
N ASP A 791 22.48 10.50 -12.36
CA ASP A 791 22.73 11.94 -12.33
C ASP A 791 24.16 12.22 -11.90
N LEU A 792 24.92 12.75 -12.84
CA LEU A 792 26.29 13.23 -12.69
C LEU A 792 26.38 14.71 -13.14
N GLY A 793 25.28 15.47 -13.14
CA GLY A 793 25.29 16.89 -13.50
C GLY A 793 26.31 17.71 -12.68
N ASN A 794 26.83 18.81 -13.22
CA ASN A 794 27.77 19.69 -12.50
C ASN A 794 29.03 18.95 -11.96
N ASN A 795 29.68 18.14 -12.80
CA ASN A 795 30.90 17.39 -12.46
C ASN A 795 32.04 17.66 -13.47
N GLN A 796 33.09 16.84 -13.48
CA GLN A 796 34.26 16.95 -14.37
C GLN A 796 34.37 15.78 -15.35
N VAL A 797 33.27 15.05 -15.61
CA VAL A 797 33.26 13.83 -16.43
C VAL A 797 33.60 14.15 -17.89
N SER A 798 34.59 13.45 -18.44
CA SER A 798 34.94 13.56 -19.87
C SER A 798 34.76 12.26 -20.66
N ASP A 799 34.79 11.10 -19.99
CA ASP A 799 34.60 9.78 -20.62
C ASP A 799 33.30 9.13 -20.12
N ILE A 800 32.46 8.78 -21.09
CA ILE A 800 31.18 8.07 -20.93
C ILE A 800 31.12 6.80 -21.79
N SER A 801 32.28 6.27 -22.22
CA SER A 801 32.37 4.97 -22.87
C SER A 801 31.90 3.79 -21.99
N PRO A 802 32.03 3.81 -20.64
CA PRO A 802 31.41 2.82 -19.76
C PRO A 802 29.88 2.74 -19.83
N LEU A 803 29.20 3.83 -20.22
CA LEU A 803 27.72 3.84 -20.40
C LEU A 803 27.26 2.94 -21.55
N SER A 804 28.17 2.46 -22.41
CA SER A 804 27.88 1.45 -23.43
C SER A 804 27.34 0.12 -22.87
N ASN A 805 27.49 -0.12 -21.56
CA ASN A 805 27.01 -1.31 -20.85
C ASN A 805 25.56 -1.19 -20.32
N LEU A 806 24.84 -0.10 -20.60
CA LEU A 806 23.43 0.04 -20.24
C LEU A 806 22.57 -1.00 -21.00
N THR A 807 21.82 -1.82 -20.26
CA THR A 807 20.94 -2.86 -20.83
C THR A 807 19.46 -2.70 -20.47
N MET A 808 19.10 -1.77 -19.57
CA MET A 808 17.70 -1.47 -19.27
C MET A 808 17.06 -0.73 -20.43
N GLY A 809 15.92 -1.21 -20.96
CA GLY A 809 15.24 -0.59 -22.10
C GLY A 809 14.75 0.86 -21.87
N LYS A 810 14.87 1.39 -20.64
CA LYS A 810 14.59 2.78 -20.26
C LYS A 810 15.64 3.30 -19.31
N ALA A 811 16.01 4.58 -19.47
CA ALA A 811 16.92 5.29 -18.59
C ALA A 811 16.59 6.80 -18.49
N VAL A 812 17.06 7.42 -17.41
CA VAL A 812 17.16 8.86 -17.22
C VAL A 812 18.63 9.18 -16.94
N LEU A 813 19.23 10.03 -17.78
CA LEU A 813 20.63 10.44 -17.70
C LEU A 813 20.72 11.97 -17.59
N LEU A 814 21.17 12.46 -16.42
CA LEU A 814 21.54 13.85 -16.21
C LEU A 814 23.06 13.96 -16.19
N LEU A 815 23.61 14.66 -17.17
CA LEU A 815 25.05 14.73 -17.46
C LEU A 815 25.48 16.18 -17.78
N GLU A 816 24.67 17.18 -17.45
CA GLU A 816 24.93 18.58 -17.78
C GLU A 816 26.20 19.14 -17.12
N ASN A 817 26.72 20.24 -17.69
CA ASN A 817 27.83 21.02 -17.12
C ASN A 817 29.10 20.19 -16.82
N ASN A 818 29.34 19.17 -17.65
CA ASN A 818 30.52 18.29 -17.62
C ASN A 818 31.50 18.61 -18.76
N GLN A 819 32.43 17.70 -19.07
CA GLN A 819 33.49 17.86 -20.09
C GLN A 819 33.33 16.87 -21.27
N ILE A 820 32.13 16.31 -21.47
CA ILE A 820 31.83 15.29 -22.47
C ILE A 820 31.95 15.86 -23.89
N LYS A 821 32.65 15.15 -24.77
CA LYS A 821 32.84 15.53 -26.19
C LYS A 821 32.19 14.57 -27.17
N GLU A 822 32.14 13.30 -26.81
CA GLU A 822 31.68 12.20 -27.66
C GLU A 822 30.54 11.49 -26.93
N ILE A 823 29.45 11.25 -27.64
CA ILE A 823 28.20 10.62 -27.16
C ILE A 823 27.87 9.33 -27.93
N GLN A 824 28.75 8.92 -28.85
CA GLN A 824 28.63 7.74 -29.71
C GLN A 824 28.70 6.42 -28.91
N SER A 825 29.04 6.46 -27.62
CA SER A 825 29.01 5.31 -26.70
C SER A 825 27.65 5.07 -26.04
N LEU A 826 26.73 6.04 -26.06
CA LEU A 826 25.38 5.87 -25.51
C LEU A 826 24.61 4.85 -26.35
N PRO A 827 24.17 3.71 -25.78
CA PRO A 827 23.52 2.68 -26.59
C PRO A 827 22.19 3.17 -27.16
N SER A 828 21.95 2.87 -28.44
CA SER A 828 20.82 3.41 -29.20
C SER A 828 19.49 2.68 -28.97
N HIS A 829 19.55 1.47 -28.38
CA HIS A 829 18.39 0.64 -28.00
C HIS A 829 17.73 1.06 -26.67
N ILE A 830 18.21 2.13 -26.04
CA ILE A 830 17.70 2.64 -24.76
C ILE A 830 16.69 3.75 -25.04
N GLU A 831 15.48 3.63 -24.50
CA GLU A 831 14.49 4.71 -24.52
C GLU A 831 14.79 5.68 -23.35
N TYR A 832 15.62 6.68 -23.63
CA TYR A 832 15.96 7.73 -22.67
C TYR A 832 14.74 8.63 -22.43
N GLN A 833 14.12 8.52 -21.24
CA GLN A 833 12.99 9.38 -20.83
C GLN A 833 13.48 10.82 -20.54
N ALA A 834 14.70 10.97 -20.05
CA ALA A 834 15.39 12.26 -20.04
C ALA A 834 16.88 12.07 -20.35
N LEU A 835 17.40 12.92 -21.23
CA LEU A 835 18.81 12.99 -21.59
C LEU A 835 19.27 14.45 -21.55
N ILE A 836 19.97 14.82 -20.48
CA ILE A 836 20.35 16.20 -20.19
C ILE A 836 21.86 16.34 -20.40
N LEU A 837 22.24 17.06 -21.47
CA LEU A 837 23.60 17.11 -22.01
C LEU A 837 24.14 18.55 -22.18
N TYR A 838 23.39 19.58 -21.78
CA TYR A 838 23.85 20.98 -21.93
C TYR A 838 25.09 21.29 -21.08
N GLY A 839 25.78 22.38 -21.38
CA GLY A 839 27.07 22.73 -20.77
C GLY A 839 28.27 21.90 -21.27
N ASN A 840 28.04 20.78 -21.97
CA ASN A 840 29.11 19.92 -22.48
C ASN A 840 29.66 20.35 -23.85
N PRO A 841 30.99 20.21 -24.08
CA PRO A 841 31.64 20.46 -25.36
C PRO A 841 31.47 19.33 -26.41
N ILE A 842 30.25 18.80 -26.56
CA ILE A 842 29.91 17.69 -27.49
C ILE A 842 30.20 18.08 -28.94
N VAL A 843 31.09 17.37 -29.64
CA VAL A 843 31.55 17.79 -30.98
C VAL A 843 30.65 17.31 -32.13
N GLU A 844 29.93 16.19 -31.94
CA GLU A 844 29.13 15.55 -33.00
C GLU A 844 27.79 15.03 -32.43
N LEU A 845 26.71 15.16 -33.21
CA LEU A 845 25.34 14.81 -32.81
C LEU A 845 24.78 13.56 -33.53
N SER A 846 25.59 12.85 -34.32
CA SER A 846 25.15 11.72 -35.15
C SER A 846 24.58 10.54 -34.37
N ALA A 847 25.01 10.34 -33.12
CA ALA A 847 24.45 9.32 -32.23
C ALA A 847 22.92 9.47 -32.02
N LEU A 848 22.42 10.72 -32.02
CA LEU A 848 21.00 11.01 -31.77
C LEU A 848 20.07 10.48 -32.87
N GLU A 849 20.57 10.32 -34.11
CA GLU A 849 19.80 9.76 -35.23
C GLU A 849 19.55 8.25 -35.08
N ALA A 850 20.41 7.55 -34.33
CA ALA A 850 20.29 6.11 -34.12
C ALA A 850 19.33 5.73 -32.97
N PHE A 851 19.05 6.67 -32.05
CA PHE A 851 18.22 6.40 -30.87
C PHE A 851 16.79 6.02 -31.28
N GLU A 852 16.27 4.93 -30.70
CA GLU A 852 14.95 4.39 -31.05
C GLU A 852 13.77 5.33 -30.69
N LYS A 853 12.53 4.87 -30.89
CA LYS A 853 11.32 5.69 -30.83
C LYS A 853 10.97 6.18 -29.41
N VAL A 854 11.70 7.18 -28.94
CA VAL A 854 11.25 8.14 -27.94
C VAL A 854 9.91 8.72 -28.42
N ASN A 855 8.84 8.51 -27.65
CA ASN A 855 7.46 8.62 -28.17
C ASN A 855 6.46 9.18 -27.15
N SER A 856 6.88 9.45 -25.91
CA SER A 856 6.04 10.11 -24.91
C SER A 856 6.06 11.62 -25.09
N ILE A 857 4.96 12.27 -24.72
CA ILE A 857 4.90 13.72 -24.55
C ILE A 857 5.67 14.20 -23.29
N TRP A 858 6.24 13.26 -22.52
CA TRP A 858 7.03 13.52 -21.32
C TRP A 858 8.54 13.33 -21.51
N ASP A 859 8.99 12.82 -22.67
CA ASP A 859 10.40 12.54 -22.91
C ASP A 859 11.19 13.80 -23.25
N ILE A 860 12.36 14.03 -22.64
CA ILE A 860 13.09 15.32 -22.63
C ILE A 860 14.53 15.19 -23.14
N LEU A 861 14.94 16.09 -24.04
CA LEU A 861 16.35 16.26 -24.47
C LEU A 861 16.80 17.72 -24.32
N TYR A 862 17.83 17.95 -23.50
CA TYR A 862 18.53 19.23 -23.39
C TYR A 862 19.95 19.12 -23.93
N PHE A 863 20.39 20.06 -24.77
CA PHE A 863 21.78 20.15 -25.21
C PHE A 863 22.16 21.61 -25.55
N SER A 864 23.45 21.94 -25.47
CA SER A 864 23.93 23.29 -25.78
C SER A 864 24.07 23.53 -27.28
N TYR A 865 23.75 24.74 -27.72
CA TYR A 865 24.08 25.21 -29.07
C TYR A 865 25.60 25.26 -29.28
N GLN A 866 26.07 24.65 -30.37
CA GLN A 866 27.40 24.87 -30.92
C GLN A 866 27.34 25.33 -32.38
N ALA A 867 28.25 26.24 -32.74
CA ALA A 867 28.35 26.77 -34.09
C ALA A 867 29.00 25.76 -35.05
N GLY A 868 28.35 25.48 -36.18
CA GLY A 868 28.87 24.61 -37.24
C GLY A 868 28.44 23.14 -37.17
N GLN A 869 27.65 22.74 -36.17
CA GLN A 869 27.01 21.43 -36.14
C GLN A 869 25.83 21.33 -37.11
N ASP A 870 25.48 20.09 -37.50
CA ASP A 870 24.30 19.79 -38.30
C ASP A 870 23.13 19.39 -37.40
N TYR A 871 22.14 20.28 -37.31
CA TYR A 871 20.95 20.08 -36.47
C TYR A 871 19.84 19.29 -37.18
N THR A 872 20.02 18.90 -38.45
CA THR A 872 19.08 17.98 -39.11
C THR A 872 19.12 16.59 -38.48
N LEU A 873 20.29 16.16 -37.98
CA LEU A 873 20.48 14.93 -37.20
C LEU A 873 19.60 14.91 -35.94
N VAL A 874 19.44 16.06 -35.27
CA VAL A 874 18.57 16.22 -34.10
C VAL A 874 17.09 16.12 -34.51
N GLY A 875 16.71 16.63 -35.69
CA GLY A 875 15.37 16.49 -36.25
C GLY A 875 15.04 15.06 -36.73
N ASN A 876 16.04 14.25 -37.05
CA ASN A 876 15.88 12.83 -37.38
C ASN A 876 15.78 11.92 -36.12
N SER A 877 16.19 12.41 -34.94
CA SER A 877 16.13 11.67 -33.68
C SER A 877 14.71 11.31 -33.23
N GLY A 878 14.58 10.38 -32.28
CA GLY A 878 13.29 9.99 -31.71
C GLY A 878 12.50 11.13 -31.07
N TYR A 879 13.18 12.13 -30.47
CA TYR A 879 12.58 13.22 -29.70
C TYR A 879 11.76 14.18 -30.57
N LYS A 880 10.43 14.22 -30.37
CA LYS A 880 9.48 15.00 -31.18
C LYS A 880 8.97 16.27 -30.51
N GLU A 881 8.78 16.25 -29.20
CA GLU A 881 8.11 17.35 -28.47
C GLU A 881 9.09 18.14 -27.58
N ASN A 882 9.56 17.58 -26.47
CA ASN A 882 10.34 18.35 -25.47
C ASN A 882 11.84 18.43 -25.79
N LEU A 883 12.16 19.00 -26.96
CA LEU A 883 13.52 19.33 -27.36
C LEU A 883 13.89 20.74 -26.87
N TYR A 884 15.01 20.87 -26.14
CA TYR A 884 15.53 22.12 -25.61
C TYR A 884 16.95 22.38 -26.12
N ILE A 885 17.16 23.55 -26.72
CA ILE A 885 18.47 24.01 -27.21
C ILE A 885 18.92 25.18 -26.33
N VAL A 886 19.98 24.95 -25.55
CA VAL A 886 20.47 25.86 -24.52
C VAL A 886 21.47 26.86 -25.12
N ASP A 887 21.33 28.15 -24.76
CA ASP A 887 22.18 29.28 -25.16
C ASP A 887 22.31 29.51 -26.69
N ALA A 888 21.30 29.11 -27.47
CA ALA A 888 21.23 29.40 -28.90
C ALA A 888 21.09 30.92 -29.18
N PRO A 889 22.02 31.57 -29.91
CA PRO A 889 21.93 32.99 -30.25
C PRO A 889 20.65 33.30 -31.03
N VAL A 890 19.98 34.41 -30.70
CA VAL A 890 18.64 34.75 -31.21
C VAL A 890 18.60 34.80 -32.74
N GLU A 891 19.66 35.28 -33.39
CA GLU A 891 19.79 35.31 -34.85
C GLU A 891 19.93 33.92 -35.51
N GLN A 892 20.28 32.87 -34.75
CA GLN A 892 20.40 31.49 -35.22
C GLN A 892 19.12 30.66 -34.97
N GLN A 893 18.33 31.00 -33.95
CA GLN A 893 17.15 30.21 -33.52
C GLN A 893 16.21 29.87 -34.68
N ALA A 894 15.85 30.85 -35.53
CA ALA A 894 14.98 30.63 -36.68
C ALA A 894 15.59 29.76 -37.80
N ALA A 895 16.94 29.67 -37.88
CA ALA A 895 17.63 28.78 -38.81
C ALA A 895 17.69 27.35 -38.27
N LEU A 896 17.98 27.18 -36.97
CA LEU A 896 17.97 25.89 -36.26
C LEU A 896 16.59 25.24 -36.28
N GLN A 897 15.56 26.02 -35.92
CA GLN A 897 14.15 25.64 -35.99
C GLN A 897 13.77 25.13 -37.39
N ARG A 898 14.30 25.77 -38.45
CA ARG A 898 14.08 25.36 -39.83
C ARG A 898 14.82 24.07 -40.19
N GLN A 899 16.09 23.91 -39.83
CA GLN A 899 16.85 22.67 -40.10
C GLN A 899 16.17 21.45 -39.45
N ILE A 900 15.72 21.61 -38.20
CA ILE A 900 15.00 20.58 -37.43
C ILE A 900 13.62 20.29 -38.04
N LYS A 901 12.92 21.29 -38.59
CA LYS A 901 11.63 21.09 -39.29
C LYS A 901 11.74 20.53 -40.72
N GLU A 902 12.87 20.71 -41.40
CA GLU A 902 13.09 20.13 -42.74
C GLU A 902 13.40 18.62 -42.68
N SER A 903 13.79 18.11 -41.51
CA SER A 903 14.02 16.68 -41.20
C SER A 903 12.78 15.99 -40.59
N ARG A 904 12.03 16.67 -39.72
CA ARG A 904 10.89 16.10 -38.97
C ARG A 904 9.64 15.78 -39.79
N SER A 905 8.82 14.88 -39.25
CA SER A 905 7.49 14.53 -39.79
C SER A 905 6.45 15.65 -39.58
N ARG A 906 5.29 15.55 -40.25
CA ARG A 906 4.23 16.59 -40.24
C ARG A 906 3.56 16.88 -38.88
N PHE A 907 3.81 16.07 -37.85
CA PHE A 907 3.24 16.22 -36.52
C PHE A 907 4.38 16.22 -35.49
N SER A 908 4.87 17.41 -35.17
CA SER A 908 5.88 17.68 -34.14
C SER A 908 5.87 19.16 -33.81
N SER A 909 6.06 19.51 -32.52
CA SER A 909 6.22 20.90 -32.08
C SER A 909 7.60 21.48 -32.42
N ASP A 910 7.77 22.78 -32.14
CA ASP A 910 9.01 23.51 -32.35
C ASP A 910 10.02 23.28 -31.20
N PRO A 911 11.34 23.28 -31.48
CA PRO A 911 12.35 23.25 -30.43
C PRO A 911 12.22 24.46 -29.50
N ASN A 912 12.31 24.21 -28.20
CA ASN A 912 12.37 25.24 -27.18
C ASN A 912 13.79 25.83 -27.13
N PHE A 913 13.89 27.15 -27.03
CA PHE A 913 15.16 27.85 -26.84
C PHE A 913 15.16 28.46 -25.44
N VAL A 914 16.19 28.14 -24.66
CA VAL A 914 16.33 28.57 -23.26
C VAL A 914 17.77 29.00 -22.98
N THR A 915 17.97 29.84 -21.97
CA THR A 915 19.31 30.12 -21.44
C THR A 915 19.79 29.00 -20.52
N ALA A 916 21.09 28.91 -20.25
CA ALA A 916 21.63 27.99 -19.25
C ALA A 916 20.94 28.16 -17.88
N GLN A 917 20.73 29.39 -17.43
CA GLN A 917 20.05 29.68 -16.15
C GLN A 917 18.60 29.14 -16.10
N GLU A 918 17.88 29.18 -17.22
CA GLU A 918 16.53 28.60 -17.31
C GLU A 918 16.57 27.06 -17.37
N ALA A 919 17.61 26.49 -18.00
CA ALA A 919 17.84 25.04 -17.96
C ALA A 919 18.19 24.56 -16.55
N ASP A 920 19.11 25.23 -15.85
CA ASP A 920 19.51 24.94 -14.47
C ASP A 920 18.29 25.00 -13.54
N ALA A 921 17.45 26.03 -13.64
CA ALA A 921 16.23 26.16 -12.84
C ALA A 921 15.18 25.07 -13.17
N ASN A 922 15.05 24.66 -14.43
CA ASN A 922 14.20 23.54 -14.82
C ASN A 922 14.75 22.21 -14.28
N MET A 923 16.08 22.02 -14.27
CA MET A 923 16.69 20.81 -13.72
C MET A 923 16.67 20.78 -12.19
N GLU A 924 16.78 21.91 -11.50
CA GLU A 924 16.54 21.99 -10.04
C GLU A 924 15.08 21.65 -9.70
N ALA A 925 14.11 22.16 -10.48
CA ALA A 925 12.71 21.82 -10.31
C ALA A 925 12.44 20.32 -10.58
N TYR A 926 13.02 19.77 -11.65
CA TYR A 926 12.94 18.35 -12.00
C TYR A 926 13.59 17.48 -10.91
N ARG A 927 14.83 17.79 -10.49
CA ARG A 927 15.49 17.16 -9.33
C ARG A 927 14.68 17.27 -8.05
N LYS A 928 13.91 18.34 -7.84
CA LYS A 928 13.10 18.52 -6.63
C LYS A 928 11.81 17.72 -6.65
N GLU A 929 11.11 17.62 -7.78
CA GLU A 929 10.03 16.63 -7.96
C GLU A 929 10.62 15.22 -7.81
N LEU A 930 11.78 14.99 -8.43
CA LEU A 930 12.65 13.83 -8.28
C LEU A 930 13.46 13.77 -6.97
N LEU A 931 13.11 14.51 -5.91
CA LEU A 931 13.62 14.29 -4.55
C LEU A 931 12.51 14.26 -3.50
N LYS A 932 11.45 15.06 -3.68
CA LYS A 932 10.26 15.04 -2.81
C LYS A 932 9.68 13.64 -2.66
N THR A 933 9.44 12.95 -3.76
CA THR A 933 9.02 11.56 -3.64
C THR A 933 10.17 10.66 -3.13
N TRP A 934 11.48 10.86 -3.44
CA TRP A 934 12.58 9.99 -2.94
C TRP A 934 12.67 9.92 -1.42
N ASN A 935 12.31 11.00 -0.74
CA ASN A 935 12.28 11.13 0.71
C ASN A 935 10.87 10.90 1.30
N GLY A 936 9.88 10.53 0.48
CA GLY A 936 8.48 10.32 0.88
C GLY A 936 7.67 11.59 1.20
N GLU A 937 8.23 12.79 1.00
CA GLU A 937 7.62 14.07 1.36
C GLU A 937 6.46 14.48 0.44
N ARG A 938 5.23 14.16 0.84
CA ARG A 938 4.01 14.80 0.32
C ARG A 938 3.72 16.06 1.13
N GLU A 939 3.73 17.22 0.49
CA GLU A 939 3.47 18.54 1.13
C GLU A 939 1.98 18.93 1.10
N ASP A 940 1.12 18.05 0.58
CA ASP A 940 -0.26 18.32 0.15
C ASP A 940 -1.33 17.58 0.98
N GLU A 941 -1.39 17.85 2.28
CA GLU A 941 -2.68 17.88 3.02
C GLU A 941 -2.77 19.22 3.77
N LYS A 942 -3.75 20.08 3.41
CA LYS A 942 -3.86 21.46 3.89
C LYS A 942 -5.25 22.07 3.69
#